data_AF-A0A9P6URN7-F1
#
_entry.id   AF-A0A9P6URN7-F1
#
_cell.length_a   1.000
_cell.length_b   1.000
_cell.length_c   1.000
_cell.angle_alpha   90.00
_cell.angle_beta   90.00
_cell.angle_gamma   90.00
#
_symmetry.space_group_name_H-M   'P 1'
#
loop_
_entity.id
_entity.type
_entity.pdbx_description
1 polymer ?
#
loop_
_entity_poly.entity_id
_entity_poly.type
_entity_poly.pdbx_seq_one_letter_code
_entity_poly.pdbx_strand_id
1 'polypeptide(L)'
;MDPPEPPSDVAMASADALPDGLATPVQGSTVARRTSQKRQSLTGLKFLNELLDDHDHDNNPDHDHGHDHDTNDLSDAASPKAEQETLISLVLQDDLAFEQVGDRISEFQEDEFVKQALAKGMDLREYAHHIESELDLVGQDHEDDYIYQSQAFVDLHGQIKSCDEILETMENLLSIFQTDLGNISSEIQTLQSKSVSMSIQLKNRMAVENNLNNLLEGILVTPQLIRKIYDGEVDETWLGALTELNSKMHHAKTRQGRHIRALKEVGPELERLRIKTVEKIREFLLAKIKSFRIPNTNVQIMQHSVLLKYKELNQFAMERHGEVAAEIRQTYANTLRWYFSNQFENYATGLEKLQSVIGDKYEMLCTDESARKGLFGTTKALHQKTNVFAVGSRLDTLKNQDAGLILIHVANEKNLKYSYEALFRSFNLALIDNASSEYLFLIEYFSKRSQPDIEGIRGVFNHIFEPTLKLGLANVKVYADSSFDAIGILLCLRINHQLSKELERRKIPMLDKYRDAIHMALWPRFQVVVDMHIESVRKAKTKIKPTNVHPHWIARRYGEFASSLLLLNDEHTDVMPRLALLRLETSSLFETMSKTFSDTKSRLIFLINTFDLVLTLLADVRTSGVEVENEHWKQALHQSIALFVEEELKPYFGDLTSFIRMVDIAGGVSKVQLDHFERTSYAFSNSWRQSLLSINTSVIQHFSSFKNGTQVLHQVLGQLIVYYTRFHSLLDEKLQELGASHSSTTAMATSTRGWSHQPVGVQTVMVEVKKFRSNFLP
;
A
#
# COMPACT_ATOMS: atom_id res chain seq x y z
N MET A 1 -14.48 27.20 -34.17
CA MET A 1 -13.91 27.75 -35.42
C MET A 1 -12.46 27.35 -35.40
N ASP A 2 -12.18 26.18 -35.92
CA ASP A 2 -11.01 25.39 -35.55
C ASP A 2 -10.15 25.19 -36.81
N PRO A 3 -8.90 25.69 -36.84
CA PRO A 3 -7.98 25.42 -37.93
C PRO A 3 -7.31 24.04 -37.75
N PRO A 4 -6.84 23.39 -38.83
CA PRO A 4 -6.53 21.96 -38.82
C PRO A 4 -5.05 21.63 -38.54
N GLU A 5 -4.80 20.38 -38.13
CA GLU A 5 -3.47 19.76 -38.15
C GLU A 5 -3.10 19.23 -39.57
N PRO A 6 -1.89 19.52 -40.06
CA PRO A 6 -1.23 18.80 -41.16
C PRO A 6 -0.02 17.97 -40.64
N PRO A 7 0.59 17.08 -41.46
CA PRO A 7 1.11 15.81 -40.96
C PRO A 7 2.57 15.82 -40.47
N SER A 8 2.86 14.88 -39.57
CA SER A 8 4.21 14.46 -39.18
C SER A 8 4.59 13.13 -39.86
N ASP A 9 5.75 13.08 -40.51
CA ASP A 9 6.36 11.83 -40.98
C ASP A 9 7.89 11.98 -41.07
N VAL A 10 8.61 10.85 -41.14
CA VAL A 10 10.08 10.68 -41.30
C VAL A 10 10.94 11.02 -40.06
N ALA A 11 11.83 10.15 -39.54
CA ALA A 11 12.00 8.69 -39.69
C ALA A 11 12.99 8.10 -38.65
N MET A 12 13.04 6.75 -38.59
CA MET A 12 14.08 5.87 -38.01
C MET A 12 14.09 5.70 -36.46
N ALA A 13 14.38 4.53 -35.89
CA ALA A 13 14.96 3.29 -36.46
C ALA A 13 14.48 1.97 -35.80
N SER A 14 14.86 0.84 -36.42
CA SER A 14 14.95 -0.56 -35.92
C SER A 14 13.73 -1.52 -36.03
N ALA A 15 14.06 -2.83 -36.04
CA ALA A 15 13.24 -4.07 -36.03
C ALA A 15 12.85 -4.78 -37.37
N ASP A 16 13.58 -5.87 -37.64
CA ASP A 16 13.21 -7.24 -38.11
C ASP A 16 12.36 -7.57 -39.37
N ALA A 17 12.81 -8.63 -40.06
CA ALA A 17 12.10 -9.47 -41.04
C ALA A 17 12.67 -10.92 -40.96
N LEU A 18 11.91 -11.99 -40.64
CA LEU A 18 11.06 -12.87 -41.50
C LEU A 18 11.85 -13.96 -42.30
N PRO A 19 11.25 -15.09 -42.76
CA PRO A 19 10.46 -16.09 -42.01
C PRO A 19 10.67 -17.59 -42.43
N ASP A 20 9.86 -18.50 -41.86
CA ASP A 20 9.42 -19.84 -42.35
C ASP A 20 10.41 -21.02 -42.56
N GLY A 21 9.99 -22.30 -42.37
CA GLY A 21 8.72 -22.80 -41.82
C GLY A 21 8.51 -24.34 -41.80
N LEU A 22 7.43 -24.76 -41.14
CA LEU A 22 6.62 -26.01 -41.26
C LEU A 22 7.29 -27.42 -41.34
N ALA A 23 7.18 -28.21 -40.26
CA ALA A 23 6.56 -29.56 -40.24
C ALA A 23 6.43 -30.15 -38.81
N THR A 24 5.39 -30.97 -38.56
CA THR A 24 5.06 -31.72 -37.30
C THR A 24 4.39 -33.06 -37.71
N PRO A 25 3.84 -33.97 -36.84
CA PRO A 25 3.62 -33.95 -35.37
C PRO A 25 3.83 -35.31 -34.62
N VAL A 26 3.39 -35.35 -33.34
CA VAL A 26 3.08 -36.52 -32.44
C VAL A 26 4.20 -37.52 -32.10
N GLN A 27 4.25 -38.19 -30.92
CA GLN A 27 3.35 -38.27 -29.74
C GLN A 27 4.12 -38.13 -28.41
N GLY A 28 3.40 -37.89 -27.30
CA GLY A 28 3.78 -38.38 -25.96
C GLY A 28 3.27 -37.50 -24.81
N SER A 29 2.61 -38.10 -23.81
CA SER A 29 1.88 -37.36 -22.75
C SER A 29 2.47 -37.45 -21.32
N THR A 30 1.90 -36.64 -20.43
CA THR A 30 2.42 -36.22 -19.12
C THR A 30 2.25 -37.21 -17.95
N VAL A 31 3.27 -37.20 -17.08
CA VAL A 31 3.19 -37.23 -15.59
C VAL A 31 2.46 -38.40 -14.90
N ALA A 32 3.24 -39.17 -14.11
CA ALA A 32 2.78 -39.90 -12.93
C ALA A 32 3.79 -39.76 -11.77
N ARG A 33 3.49 -40.28 -10.57
CA ARG A 33 4.13 -39.88 -9.29
C ARG A 33 4.49 -41.08 -8.39
N ARG A 34 5.44 -40.86 -7.47
CA ARG A 34 5.61 -41.48 -6.13
C ARG A 34 6.36 -42.83 -5.92
N THR A 35 7.48 -42.70 -5.17
CA THR A 35 7.88 -43.41 -3.91
C THR A 35 8.39 -44.86 -3.85
N SER A 36 9.69 -44.96 -3.48
CA SER A 36 10.20 -45.58 -2.21
C SER A 36 10.67 -47.04 -2.13
N GLN A 37 11.78 -47.22 -1.38
CA GLN A 37 12.33 -48.42 -0.70
C GLN A 37 12.78 -49.60 -1.59
N LYS A 38 14.03 -50.12 -1.59
CA LYS A 38 15.25 -50.09 -0.73
C LYS A 38 15.38 -51.18 0.37
N ARG A 39 15.89 -52.36 -0.03
CA ARG A 39 16.59 -53.44 0.73
C ARG A 39 17.08 -54.47 -0.32
N GLN A 40 18.20 -55.19 -0.25
CA GLN A 40 19.31 -55.48 0.71
C GLN A 40 20.68 -55.36 -0.06
N SER A 41 21.95 -55.33 0.42
CA SER A 41 22.72 -55.68 1.65
C SER A 41 23.03 -57.18 1.85
N LEU A 42 24.27 -57.71 1.86
CA LEU A 42 25.63 -57.22 2.20
C LEU A 42 26.68 -57.92 1.26
N THR A 43 27.80 -57.33 0.83
CA THR A 43 29.12 -57.07 1.50
C THR A 43 30.10 -58.26 1.53
N GLY A 44 31.33 -58.04 1.01
CA GLY A 44 32.51 -58.93 1.07
C GLY A 44 33.16 -59.11 -0.31
N LEU A 45 34.47 -58.98 -0.53
CA LEU A 45 35.62 -58.50 0.28
C LEU A 45 36.38 -57.44 -0.57
N LYS A 46 37.19 -56.47 -0.09
CA LYS A 46 38.40 -56.48 0.78
C LYS A 46 39.55 -57.34 0.23
N PHE A 47 40.78 -56.78 0.24
CA PHE A 47 41.98 -57.17 -0.54
C PHE A 47 41.82 -56.88 -2.06
N LEU A 48 42.75 -56.26 -2.79
CA LEU A 48 44.06 -55.60 -2.51
C LEU A 48 44.00 -54.17 -3.11
N ASN A 49 44.64 -53.09 -2.65
CA ASN A 49 45.47 -52.81 -1.46
C ASN A 49 46.77 -53.61 -1.28
N GLU A 50 47.58 -53.68 -2.33
CA GLU A 50 49.04 -53.89 -2.29
C GLU A 50 49.64 -53.42 -3.61
N LEU A 51 50.92 -53.01 -3.59
CA LEU A 51 51.68 -52.31 -4.64
C LEU A 51 51.27 -50.85 -4.94
N LEU A 52 52.30 -50.00 -5.03
CA LEU A 52 52.33 -48.62 -5.57
C LEU A 52 51.58 -47.53 -4.77
N ASP A 53 52.15 -47.16 -3.63
CA ASP A 53 52.68 -45.80 -3.42
C ASP A 53 53.81 -45.87 -2.37
N ASP A 54 55.06 -45.68 -2.82
CA ASP A 54 56.25 -45.48 -1.97
C ASP A 54 56.47 -43.98 -1.74
N HIS A 55 56.93 -43.58 -0.54
CA HIS A 55 57.77 -42.40 -0.24
C HIS A 55 57.35 -41.02 -0.84
N ASP A 56 57.11 -39.92 -0.09
CA ASP A 56 57.80 -39.35 1.07
C ASP A 56 57.02 -38.08 1.56
N HIS A 57 57.29 -37.36 2.67
CA HIS A 57 58.26 -37.44 3.79
C HIS A 57 57.66 -36.67 5.01
N ASP A 58 58.19 -36.92 6.21
CA ASP A 58 58.31 -36.04 7.41
C ASP A 58 57.13 -35.17 7.92
N ASN A 59 56.73 -35.41 9.19
CA ASN A 59 57.33 -34.68 10.33
C ASN A 59 56.96 -35.25 11.72
N ASN A 60 57.81 -34.96 12.72
CA ASN A 60 57.73 -35.37 14.14
C ASN A 60 56.57 -34.67 14.89
N PRO A 61 55.99 -35.25 15.98
CA PRO A 61 56.49 -34.91 17.33
C PRO A 61 56.40 -36.01 18.43
N ASP A 62 57.46 -36.04 19.26
CA ASP A 62 57.58 -36.20 20.73
C ASP A 62 56.62 -37.08 21.60
N HIS A 63 57.22 -37.69 22.63
CA HIS A 63 56.63 -38.29 23.86
C HIS A 63 55.80 -39.60 23.70
N ASP A 64 55.78 -40.56 24.64
CA ASP A 64 56.64 -40.90 25.80
C ASP A 64 56.32 -42.35 26.24
N HIS A 65 57.22 -42.98 27.01
CA HIS A 65 57.10 -44.31 27.66
C HIS A 65 57.01 -45.50 26.67
N GLY A 66 57.41 -46.74 27.02
CA GLY A 66 58.03 -47.26 28.24
C GLY A 66 57.63 -48.72 28.51
N HIS A 67 58.54 -49.53 29.07
CA HIS A 67 58.43 -50.99 29.31
C HIS A 67 58.32 -51.89 28.06
N ASP A 68 58.64 -53.19 28.10
CA ASP A 68 59.72 -53.95 28.78
C ASP A 68 59.64 -55.41 28.30
N HIS A 69 60.77 -56.14 28.30
CA HIS A 69 60.87 -57.61 28.33
C HIS A 69 60.19 -58.43 27.18
N ASP A 70 60.53 -59.70 26.92
CA ASP A 70 61.79 -60.45 26.90
C ASP A 70 61.48 -61.86 26.31
N THR A 71 62.46 -62.78 26.28
CA THR A 71 62.34 -64.23 25.94
C THR A 71 62.02 -64.55 24.47
N ASN A 72 62.88 -65.26 23.72
CA ASN A 72 63.29 -66.69 23.77
C ASN A 72 62.16 -67.64 23.33
N ASP A 73 62.34 -68.47 22.30
CA ASP A 73 63.27 -69.62 22.25
C ASP A 73 63.83 -69.88 20.82
N LEU A 74 65.15 -70.18 20.67
CA LEU A 74 65.78 -71.51 20.51
C LEU A 74 65.33 -72.30 19.25
N SER A 75 66.15 -72.40 18.19
CA SER A 75 67.25 -73.39 17.96
C SER A 75 66.79 -74.50 16.98
N ASP A 76 67.56 -75.14 16.09
CA ASP A 76 68.93 -75.00 15.52
C ASP A 76 68.93 -75.82 14.18
N ALA A 77 69.96 -76.17 13.40
CA ALA A 77 71.43 -76.10 13.35
C ALA A 77 71.84 -76.39 11.86
N ALA A 78 73.06 -76.21 11.32
CA ALA A 78 74.30 -75.52 11.72
C ALA A 78 75.15 -75.24 10.45
N SER A 79 76.33 -74.59 10.59
CA SER A 79 77.36 -74.40 9.52
C SER A 79 78.45 -75.53 9.61
N PRO A 80 79.75 -75.45 9.16
CA PRO A 80 80.56 -74.31 8.66
C PRO A 80 81.60 -74.56 7.51
N LYS A 81 82.07 -73.43 6.94
CA LYS A 81 83.44 -73.01 6.54
C LYS A 81 84.60 -74.00 6.21
N ALA A 82 85.29 -73.61 5.12
CA ALA A 82 86.74 -73.39 4.94
C ALA A 82 87.74 -74.54 4.66
N GLU A 83 88.56 -74.32 3.61
CA GLU A 83 89.92 -74.81 3.31
C GLU A 83 90.43 -74.00 2.07
N GLN A 84 91.72 -73.79 1.76
CA GLN A 84 92.89 -73.41 2.59
C GLN A 84 93.97 -72.75 1.67
N GLU A 85 94.94 -72.01 2.23
CA GLU A 85 96.05 -71.38 1.47
C GLU A 85 97.29 -72.31 1.30
N THR A 86 98.25 -71.87 0.45
CA THR A 86 99.61 -72.43 0.21
C THR A 86 99.65 -73.72 -0.65
N LEU A 87 100.67 -74.02 -1.47
CA LEU A 87 102.11 -73.70 -1.43
C LEU A 87 102.73 -73.41 -2.82
N ILE A 88 103.89 -72.74 -2.83
CA ILE A 88 104.91 -72.81 -3.89
C ILE A 88 106.22 -73.30 -3.26
N SER A 89 106.96 -74.15 -3.99
CA SER A 89 108.43 -74.41 -3.94
C SER A 89 108.87 -75.85 -3.61
N LEU A 90 110.04 -76.22 -4.16
CA LEU A 90 110.87 -77.44 -3.93
C LEU A 90 110.31 -78.78 -4.49
N VAL A 91 111.09 -79.71 -5.07
CA VAL A 91 112.51 -79.67 -5.53
C VAL A 91 112.77 -80.75 -6.61
N LEU A 92 113.87 -80.63 -7.37
CA LEU A 92 114.44 -81.69 -8.24
C LEU A 92 115.60 -82.41 -7.53
N GLN A 93 115.65 -83.75 -7.56
CA GLN A 93 116.90 -84.53 -7.73
C GLN A 93 116.69 -86.04 -7.93
N ASP A 94 117.63 -86.67 -8.64
CA ASP A 94 117.70 -88.10 -8.94
C ASP A 94 118.28 -88.95 -7.79
N ASP A 95 118.20 -90.29 -7.93
CA ASP A 95 119.33 -91.16 -7.58
C ASP A 95 119.34 -92.46 -8.41
N LEU A 96 120.52 -93.07 -8.60
CA LEU A 96 120.75 -94.25 -9.47
C LEU A 96 120.93 -95.56 -8.67
N ALA A 97 120.51 -96.70 -9.26
CA ALA A 97 120.73 -98.05 -8.72
C ALA A 97 121.41 -98.97 -9.75
N PHE A 98 122.30 -99.86 -9.28
CA PHE A 98 123.34 -100.51 -10.11
C PHE A 98 122.98 -101.93 -10.63
N GLU A 99 121.77 -102.43 -10.37
CA GLU A 99 121.45 -103.86 -10.53
C GLU A 99 121.03 -104.29 -11.97
N GLN A 100 120.52 -103.38 -12.80
CA GLN A 100 119.85 -103.71 -14.08
C GLN A 100 120.79 -104.08 -15.26
N VAL A 101 122.08 -104.31 -15.01
CA VAL A 101 123.07 -104.61 -16.07
C VAL A 101 123.10 -106.10 -16.44
N GLY A 102 122.72 -107.00 -15.53
CA GLY A 102 122.79 -108.44 -15.73
C GLY A 102 121.80 -108.97 -16.77
N ASP A 103 120.50 -108.72 -16.55
CA ASP A 103 119.41 -109.38 -17.28
C ASP A 103 119.44 -109.09 -18.79
N ARG A 104 119.77 -107.84 -19.17
CA ARG A 104 119.93 -107.42 -20.57
C ARG A 104 120.97 -108.22 -21.34
N ILE A 105 122.00 -108.76 -20.70
CA ILE A 105 123.03 -109.57 -21.37
C ILE A 105 122.47 -110.96 -21.75
N SER A 106 121.49 -111.48 -20.99
CA SER A 106 120.84 -112.76 -21.30
C SER A 106 119.83 -112.63 -22.44
N GLU A 107 119.07 -111.52 -22.48
CA GLU A 107 118.05 -111.25 -23.50
C GLU A 107 118.67 -111.19 -24.92
N PHE A 108 119.85 -110.58 -25.07
CA PHE A 108 120.59 -110.54 -26.34
C PHE A 108 121.11 -111.90 -26.85
N GLN A 109 121.07 -112.99 -26.07
CA GLN A 109 121.53 -114.31 -26.53
C GLN A 109 120.42 -115.17 -27.17
N GLU A 110 119.15 -114.86 -26.94
CA GLU A 110 118.04 -115.68 -27.46
C GLU A 110 117.58 -115.26 -28.86
N ASP A 111 117.81 -114.01 -29.27
CA ASP A 111 117.35 -113.46 -30.56
C ASP A 111 117.93 -114.19 -31.80
N GLU A 112 117.03 -114.71 -32.65
CA GLU A 112 117.36 -115.44 -33.88
C GLU A 112 118.01 -114.57 -34.97
N PHE A 113 117.70 -113.28 -35.00
CA PHE A 113 118.22 -112.33 -35.99
C PHE A 113 119.67 -111.93 -35.65
N VAL A 114 119.96 -111.70 -34.36
CA VAL A 114 121.31 -111.47 -33.83
C VAL A 114 122.20 -112.70 -34.09
N LYS A 115 121.69 -113.92 -33.87
CA LYS A 115 122.40 -115.16 -34.27
C LYS A 115 122.68 -115.21 -35.77
N GLN A 116 121.73 -114.80 -36.62
CA GLN A 116 121.92 -114.85 -38.07
C GLN A 116 122.92 -113.79 -38.60
N ALA A 117 123.03 -112.65 -37.91
CA ALA A 117 124.08 -111.65 -38.18
C ALA A 117 125.48 -112.17 -37.80
N LEU A 118 125.62 -112.72 -36.59
CA LEU A 118 126.87 -113.34 -36.12
C LEU A 118 127.32 -114.50 -37.03
N ALA A 119 126.39 -115.32 -37.51
CA ALA A 119 126.67 -116.43 -38.43
C ALA A 119 127.18 -115.98 -39.82
N LYS A 120 126.99 -114.71 -40.20
CA LYS A 120 127.52 -114.11 -41.44
C LYS A 120 128.78 -113.27 -41.21
N GLY A 121 129.24 -113.11 -39.97
CA GLY A 121 130.44 -112.32 -39.63
C GLY A 121 130.30 -110.82 -39.92
N MET A 122 129.10 -110.28 -39.79
CA MET A 122 128.75 -108.90 -40.14
C MET A 122 128.47 -108.06 -38.88
N ASP A 123 128.86 -106.79 -38.86
CA ASP A 123 128.67 -105.91 -37.69
C ASP A 123 127.20 -105.48 -37.56
N LEU A 124 126.66 -105.61 -36.34
CA LEU A 124 125.27 -105.31 -36.02
C LEU A 124 124.93 -103.80 -36.08
N ARG A 125 125.93 -102.91 -36.04
CA ARG A 125 125.70 -101.46 -35.99
C ARG A 125 125.23 -100.83 -37.30
N GLU A 126 125.70 -101.32 -38.44
CA GLU A 126 125.33 -100.73 -39.75
C GLU A 126 123.88 -101.07 -40.15
N TYR A 127 123.33 -102.19 -39.65
CA TYR A 127 121.99 -102.66 -40.02
C TYR A 127 120.85 -101.83 -39.37
N ALA A 128 121.04 -101.38 -38.12
CA ALA A 128 120.01 -100.64 -37.37
C ALA A 128 119.61 -99.33 -38.08
N HIS A 129 120.59 -98.57 -38.57
CA HIS A 129 120.35 -97.30 -39.27
C HIS A 129 119.57 -97.43 -40.59
N HIS A 130 119.51 -98.62 -41.20
CA HIS A 130 118.74 -98.79 -42.43
C HIS A 130 117.22 -98.85 -42.16
N ILE A 131 116.80 -99.40 -41.02
CA ILE A 131 115.39 -99.58 -40.66
C ILE A 131 114.76 -98.27 -40.17
N GLU A 132 115.49 -97.45 -39.40
CA GLU A 132 115.01 -96.11 -39.00
C GLU A 132 114.62 -95.26 -40.22
N SER A 133 115.40 -95.34 -41.31
CA SER A 133 115.20 -94.52 -42.50
C SER A 133 113.99 -94.89 -43.39
N GLU A 134 113.38 -96.08 -43.23
CA GLU A 134 112.13 -96.41 -43.93
C GLU A 134 110.88 -95.95 -43.16
N LEU A 135 110.95 -95.85 -41.83
CA LEU A 135 109.78 -95.58 -41.00
C LEU A 135 109.32 -94.11 -41.08
N ASP A 136 110.27 -93.16 -41.05
CA ASP A 136 109.98 -91.71 -41.10
C ASP A 136 109.25 -91.29 -42.39
N LEU A 137 109.59 -91.92 -43.53
CA LEU A 137 109.00 -91.59 -44.83
C LEU A 137 107.50 -91.87 -44.92
N VAL A 138 107.01 -92.90 -44.22
CA VAL A 138 105.58 -93.27 -44.22
C VAL A 138 104.77 -92.36 -43.28
N GLY A 139 105.41 -91.77 -42.28
CA GLY A 139 104.75 -90.84 -41.35
C GLY A 139 104.32 -89.53 -42.01
N GLN A 140 105.18 -88.95 -42.85
CA GLN A 140 104.95 -87.63 -43.44
C GLN A 140 103.80 -87.60 -44.46
N ASP A 141 103.70 -88.62 -45.32
CA ASP A 141 102.70 -88.72 -46.39
C ASP A 141 101.24 -88.69 -45.88
N HIS A 142 101.01 -89.07 -44.61
CA HIS A 142 99.69 -89.10 -43.98
C HIS A 142 99.25 -87.78 -43.31
N GLU A 143 100.18 -86.91 -42.91
CA GLU A 143 99.83 -85.62 -42.29
C GLU A 143 99.41 -84.59 -43.36
N ASP A 144 100.05 -84.60 -44.53
CA ASP A 144 99.79 -83.65 -45.61
C ASP A 144 98.37 -83.76 -46.20
N ASP A 145 97.79 -84.96 -46.36
CA ASP A 145 96.42 -85.13 -46.91
C ASP A 145 95.34 -84.60 -45.94
N TYR A 146 95.57 -84.71 -44.62
CA TYR A 146 94.69 -84.11 -43.61
C TYR A 146 94.76 -82.58 -43.60
N ILE A 147 95.95 -82.01 -43.83
CA ILE A 147 96.15 -80.57 -43.99
C ILE A 147 95.41 -80.08 -45.25
N TYR A 148 95.47 -80.85 -46.35
CA TYR A 148 94.89 -80.47 -47.64
C TYR A 148 93.36 -80.28 -47.61
N GLN A 149 92.62 -81.13 -46.89
CA GLN A 149 91.14 -81.07 -46.89
C GLN A 149 90.53 -80.11 -45.85
N SER A 150 91.34 -79.51 -44.97
CA SER A 150 90.87 -78.65 -43.86
C SER A 150 89.97 -77.49 -44.31
N GLN A 151 90.33 -76.81 -45.41
CA GLN A 151 89.68 -75.57 -45.84
C GLN A 151 88.20 -75.74 -46.20
N ALA A 152 87.81 -76.87 -46.81
CA ALA A 152 86.45 -77.08 -47.29
C ALA A 152 85.39 -77.11 -46.17
N PHE A 153 85.77 -77.54 -44.96
CA PHE A 153 84.88 -77.52 -43.80
C PHE A 153 84.72 -76.12 -43.19
N VAL A 154 85.76 -75.27 -43.27
CA VAL A 154 85.72 -73.86 -42.82
C VAL A 154 84.72 -73.06 -43.66
N ASP A 155 84.79 -73.21 -44.98
CA ASP A 155 83.94 -72.47 -45.92
C ASP A 155 82.44 -72.79 -45.73
N LEU A 156 82.10 -74.05 -45.45
CA LEU A 156 80.71 -74.47 -45.18
C LEU A 156 80.18 -73.88 -43.85
N HIS A 157 81.00 -73.85 -42.80
CA HIS A 157 80.61 -73.26 -41.52
C HIS A 157 80.35 -71.75 -41.64
N GLY A 158 81.15 -71.06 -42.46
CA GLY A 158 80.95 -69.64 -42.77
C GLY A 158 79.58 -69.34 -43.43
N GLN A 159 79.09 -70.21 -44.32
CA GLN A 159 77.79 -70.03 -44.97
C GLN A 159 76.61 -70.17 -44.00
N ILE A 160 76.67 -71.13 -43.07
CA ILE A 160 75.61 -71.32 -42.05
C ILE A 160 75.54 -70.07 -41.15
N LYS A 161 76.69 -69.60 -40.66
CA LYS A 161 76.79 -68.40 -39.82
C LYS A 161 76.20 -67.16 -40.51
N SER A 162 76.44 -66.99 -41.81
CA SER A 162 75.89 -65.88 -42.59
C SER A 162 74.36 -65.88 -42.67
N CYS A 163 73.69 -67.04 -42.57
CA CYS A 163 72.23 -67.12 -42.54
C CYS A 163 71.66 -66.72 -41.17
N ASP A 164 72.30 -67.15 -40.08
CA ASP A 164 71.91 -66.77 -38.72
C ASP A 164 72.08 -65.26 -38.50
N GLU A 165 73.19 -64.67 -38.97
CA GLU A 165 73.43 -63.22 -38.96
C GLU A 165 72.33 -62.44 -39.69
N ILE A 166 71.78 -62.96 -40.79
CA ILE A 166 70.66 -62.32 -41.51
C ILE A 166 69.36 -62.39 -40.70
N LEU A 167 69.05 -63.52 -40.07
CA LEU A 167 67.86 -63.65 -39.22
C LEU A 167 67.91 -62.73 -38.00
N GLU A 168 69.09 -62.64 -37.35
CA GLU A 168 69.36 -61.70 -36.26
C GLU A 168 69.09 -60.24 -36.70
N THR A 169 69.45 -59.85 -37.93
CA THR A 169 69.15 -58.49 -38.41
C THR A 169 67.65 -58.22 -38.56
N MET A 170 66.84 -59.21 -38.98
CA MET A 170 65.39 -59.05 -39.13
C MET A 170 64.66 -59.00 -37.78
N GLU A 171 65.08 -59.82 -36.81
CA GLU A 171 64.53 -59.79 -35.45
C GLU A 171 64.81 -58.43 -34.78
N ASN A 172 66.05 -57.94 -34.87
CA ASN A 172 66.42 -56.62 -34.37
C ASN A 172 65.60 -55.49 -35.02
N LEU A 173 65.39 -55.52 -36.35
CA LEU A 173 64.63 -54.48 -37.06
C LEU A 173 63.15 -54.45 -36.62
N LEU A 174 62.53 -55.61 -36.41
CA LEU A 174 61.16 -55.70 -35.89
C LEU A 174 61.05 -55.29 -34.41
N SER A 175 62.03 -55.67 -33.59
CA SER A 175 62.14 -55.25 -32.19
C SER A 175 62.26 -53.71 -32.05
N ILE A 176 63.08 -53.09 -32.90
CA ILE A 176 63.19 -51.62 -33.00
C ILE A 176 61.83 -51.00 -33.39
N PHE A 177 61.17 -51.51 -34.45
CA PHE A 177 59.87 -50.98 -34.86
C PHE A 177 58.78 -51.11 -33.78
N GLN A 178 58.75 -52.22 -33.03
CA GLN A 178 57.84 -52.40 -31.91
C GLN A 178 58.15 -51.40 -30.78
N THR A 179 59.43 -51.20 -30.47
CA THR A 179 59.89 -50.25 -29.46
C THR A 179 59.52 -48.81 -29.86
N ASP A 180 59.74 -48.41 -31.11
CA ASP A 180 59.38 -47.08 -31.62
C ASP A 180 57.87 -46.83 -31.62
N LEU A 181 57.04 -47.82 -31.94
CA LEU A 181 55.58 -47.69 -31.86
C LEU A 181 55.10 -47.56 -30.40
N GLY A 182 55.76 -48.25 -29.47
CA GLY A 182 55.59 -48.08 -28.02
C GLY A 182 56.00 -46.68 -27.55
N ASN A 183 57.18 -46.21 -27.97
CA ASN A 183 57.71 -44.88 -27.68
C ASN A 183 56.75 -43.79 -28.16
N ILE A 184 56.35 -43.81 -29.44
CA ILE A 184 55.40 -42.83 -30.02
C ILE A 184 54.04 -42.87 -29.32
N SER A 185 53.53 -44.05 -28.98
CA SER A 185 52.26 -44.18 -28.24
C SER A 185 52.36 -43.57 -26.85
N SER A 186 53.48 -43.80 -26.15
CA SER A 186 53.75 -43.18 -24.85
C SER A 186 53.93 -41.66 -24.96
N GLU A 187 54.61 -41.17 -26.01
CA GLU A 187 54.79 -39.74 -26.25
C GLU A 187 53.44 -39.05 -26.48
N ILE A 188 52.59 -39.61 -27.36
CA ILE A 188 51.22 -39.13 -27.58
C ILE A 188 50.42 -39.10 -26.27
N GLN A 189 50.52 -40.16 -25.44
CA GLN A 189 49.83 -40.22 -24.16
C GLN A 189 50.36 -39.18 -23.15
N THR A 190 51.67 -38.94 -23.09
CA THR A 190 52.24 -37.85 -22.25
C THR A 190 51.82 -36.47 -22.77
N LEU A 191 51.80 -36.25 -24.09
CA LEU A 191 51.44 -34.98 -24.73
C LEU A 191 49.94 -34.68 -24.52
N GLN A 192 49.07 -35.68 -24.64
CA GLN A 192 47.65 -35.59 -24.30
C GLN A 192 47.46 -35.27 -22.81
N SER A 193 48.17 -35.96 -21.91
CA SER A 193 48.12 -35.72 -20.46
C SER A 193 48.62 -34.31 -20.09
N LYS A 194 49.66 -33.83 -20.79
CA LYS A 194 50.21 -32.48 -20.67
C LYS A 194 49.24 -31.41 -21.17
N SER A 195 48.51 -31.68 -22.26
CA SER A 195 47.45 -30.81 -22.77
C SER A 195 46.25 -30.71 -21.79
N VAL A 196 45.79 -31.85 -21.27
CA VAL A 196 44.69 -31.90 -20.28
C VAL A 196 45.09 -31.18 -18.98
N SER A 197 46.28 -31.46 -18.44
CA SER A 197 46.77 -30.79 -17.22
C SER A 197 47.00 -29.28 -17.43
N MET A 198 47.51 -28.85 -18.58
CA MET A 198 47.64 -27.43 -18.93
C MET A 198 46.26 -26.74 -19.06
N SER A 199 45.26 -27.42 -19.61
CA SER A 199 43.87 -26.92 -19.68
C SER A 199 43.23 -26.76 -18.30
N ILE A 200 43.48 -27.71 -17.38
CA ILE A 200 43.05 -27.62 -15.98
C ILE A 200 43.78 -26.47 -15.26
N GLN A 201 45.10 -26.33 -15.44
CA GLN A 201 45.86 -25.21 -14.89
C GLN A 201 45.35 -23.86 -15.41
N LEU A 202 45.02 -23.73 -16.70
CA LEU A 202 44.46 -22.51 -17.27
C LEU A 202 43.11 -22.16 -16.62
N LYS A 203 42.17 -23.12 -16.54
CA LYS A 203 40.87 -22.92 -15.88
C LYS A 203 41.03 -22.50 -14.41
N ASN A 204 41.92 -23.14 -13.68
CA ASN A 204 42.21 -22.79 -12.28
C ASN A 204 42.81 -21.38 -12.16
N ARG A 205 43.74 -20.99 -13.06
CA ARG A 205 44.30 -19.64 -13.10
C ARG A 205 43.24 -18.58 -13.41
N MET A 206 42.39 -18.78 -14.42
CA MET A 206 41.28 -17.87 -14.75
C MET A 206 40.26 -17.74 -13.61
N ALA A 207 39.97 -18.83 -12.88
CA ALA A 207 39.11 -18.79 -11.71
C ALA A 207 39.75 -18.00 -10.55
N VAL A 208 41.06 -18.14 -10.32
CA VAL A 208 41.80 -17.36 -9.32
C VAL A 208 41.90 -15.88 -9.73
N GLU A 209 42.18 -15.59 -10.99
CA GLU A 209 42.22 -14.23 -11.56
C GLU A 209 40.88 -13.51 -11.39
N ASN A 210 39.76 -14.16 -11.74
CA ASN A 210 38.43 -13.58 -11.56
C ASN A 210 38.13 -13.30 -10.07
N ASN A 211 38.51 -14.20 -9.16
CA ASN A 211 38.39 -13.96 -7.71
C ASN A 211 39.29 -12.83 -7.21
N LEU A 212 40.48 -12.64 -7.81
CA LEU A 212 41.40 -11.54 -7.51
C LEU A 212 40.88 -10.20 -8.03
N ASN A 213 40.33 -10.13 -9.25
CA ASN A 213 39.72 -8.91 -9.78
C ASN A 213 38.49 -8.49 -8.94
N ASN A 214 37.63 -9.45 -8.59
CA ASN A 214 36.53 -9.27 -7.61
C ASN A 214 37.01 -8.95 -6.17
N LEU A 215 38.32 -8.88 -5.92
CA LEU A 215 38.92 -8.41 -4.69
C LEU A 215 39.66 -7.08 -4.87
N LEU A 216 40.29 -6.86 -6.01
CA LEU A 216 40.94 -5.61 -6.38
C LEU A 216 39.90 -4.50 -6.53
N GLU A 217 38.87 -4.68 -7.38
CA GLU A 217 37.87 -3.65 -7.67
C GLU A 217 37.10 -3.19 -6.41
N GLY A 218 36.76 -4.14 -5.53
CA GLY A 218 36.04 -3.87 -4.29
C GLY A 218 36.87 -3.23 -3.17
N ILE A 219 38.19 -3.10 -3.34
CA ILE A 219 39.12 -2.55 -2.32
C ILE A 219 39.95 -1.37 -2.86
N LEU A 220 40.23 -1.32 -4.16
CA LEU A 220 41.06 -0.30 -4.79
C LEU A 220 40.42 1.10 -4.73
N VAL A 221 40.91 1.93 -3.81
CA VAL A 221 40.57 3.35 -3.76
C VAL A 221 41.48 4.09 -4.75
N THR A 222 40.91 4.71 -5.79
CA THR A 222 41.68 5.43 -6.81
C THR A 222 42.05 6.85 -6.32
N PRO A 223 43.22 7.41 -6.69
CA PRO A 223 43.56 8.79 -6.38
C PRO A 223 42.57 9.83 -6.96
N GLN A 224 41.88 9.47 -8.05
CA GLN A 224 40.82 10.28 -8.65
C GLN A 224 39.58 10.34 -7.75
N LEU A 225 39.13 9.21 -7.17
CA LEU A 225 38.04 9.16 -6.20
C LEU A 225 38.38 10.01 -4.96
N ILE A 226 39.62 9.90 -4.45
CA ILE A 226 40.10 10.70 -3.30
C ILE A 226 40.01 12.20 -3.60
N ARG A 227 40.63 12.68 -4.69
CA ARG A 227 40.58 14.09 -5.10
C ARG A 227 39.15 14.58 -5.32
N LYS A 228 38.29 13.77 -5.93
CA LYS A 228 36.89 14.15 -6.17
C LYS A 228 36.10 14.32 -4.87
N ILE A 229 36.35 13.48 -3.87
CA ILE A 229 35.76 13.63 -2.53
C ILE A 229 36.33 14.87 -1.82
N TYR A 230 37.65 15.05 -1.78
CA TYR A 230 38.30 16.15 -1.06
C TYR A 230 38.10 17.54 -1.70
N ASP A 231 38.25 17.64 -3.01
CA ASP A 231 38.34 18.92 -3.73
C ASP A 231 37.07 19.25 -4.54
N GLY A 232 36.36 18.23 -5.04
CA GLY A 232 35.19 18.42 -5.91
C GLY A 232 33.95 19.01 -5.22
N GLU A 233 33.17 19.81 -5.94
CA GLU A 233 31.86 20.29 -5.49
C GLU A 233 30.80 19.17 -5.47
N VAL A 234 29.68 19.39 -4.78
CA VAL A 234 28.59 18.40 -4.62
C VAL A 234 27.62 18.48 -5.81
N ASP A 235 28.04 17.96 -6.94
CA ASP A 235 27.27 17.84 -8.18
C ASP A 235 26.69 16.42 -8.37
N GLU A 236 26.07 16.15 -9.53
CA GLU A 236 25.62 14.80 -9.88
C GLU A 236 26.79 13.82 -10.05
N THR A 237 27.93 14.28 -10.57
CA THR A 237 29.08 13.41 -10.79
C THR A 237 29.78 13.04 -9.47
N TRP A 238 29.59 13.84 -8.40
CA TRP A 238 29.97 13.54 -7.01
C TRP A 238 29.05 12.50 -6.36
N LEU A 239 27.75 12.46 -6.72
CA LEU A 239 26.86 11.35 -6.29
C LEU A 239 27.36 10.00 -6.84
N GLY A 240 27.86 9.96 -8.07
CA GLY A 240 28.54 8.77 -8.61
C GLY A 240 29.74 8.32 -7.75
N ALA A 241 30.58 9.28 -7.33
CA ALA A 241 31.72 9.02 -6.45
C ALA A 241 31.29 8.58 -5.03
N LEU A 242 30.19 9.11 -4.51
CA LEU A 242 29.60 8.67 -3.24
C LEU A 242 29.15 7.21 -3.30
N THR A 243 28.51 6.81 -4.40
CA THR A 243 28.06 5.44 -4.63
C THR A 243 29.22 4.48 -4.83
N GLU A 244 30.28 4.88 -5.55
CA GLU A 244 31.54 4.12 -5.64
C GLU A 244 32.17 3.91 -4.26
N LEU A 245 32.26 4.96 -3.44
CA LEU A 245 32.76 4.89 -2.06
C LEU A 245 31.88 3.96 -1.20
N ASN A 246 30.55 4.12 -1.23
CA ASN A 246 29.65 3.32 -0.40
C ASN A 246 29.72 1.83 -0.75
N SER A 247 29.89 1.50 -2.04
CA SER A 247 30.16 0.15 -2.53
C SER A 247 31.48 -0.41 -1.96
N LYS A 248 32.60 0.30 -2.11
CA LYS A 248 33.92 -0.13 -1.59
C LYS A 248 33.91 -0.28 -0.06
N MET A 249 33.24 0.63 0.65
CA MET A 249 32.98 0.51 2.09
C MET A 249 32.08 -0.68 2.45
N HIS A 250 31.17 -1.13 1.57
CA HIS A 250 30.37 -2.34 1.80
C HIS A 250 31.19 -3.61 1.53
N HIS A 251 31.96 -3.67 0.44
CA HIS A 251 32.86 -4.78 0.15
C HIS A 251 33.91 -4.99 1.26
N ALA A 252 34.48 -3.90 1.79
CA ALA A 252 35.35 -3.92 2.96
C ALA A 252 34.64 -4.48 4.20
N LYS A 253 33.41 -3.99 4.50
CA LYS A 253 32.62 -4.44 5.66
C LYS A 253 32.26 -5.93 5.57
N THR A 254 31.78 -6.41 4.42
CA THR A 254 31.40 -7.82 4.19
C THR A 254 32.59 -8.78 4.27
N ARG A 255 33.83 -8.26 4.20
CA ARG A 255 35.07 -9.05 4.30
C ARG A 255 35.85 -8.80 5.61
N GLN A 256 35.30 -8.04 6.56
CA GLN A 256 35.85 -7.92 7.91
C GLN A 256 36.00 -9.29 8.57
N GLY A 257 37.04 -9.47 9.39
CA GLY A 257 37.40 -10.75 10.02
C GLY A 257 38.29 -11.65 9.15
N ARG A 258 38.39 -11.45 7.83
CA ARG A 258 39.37 -12.16 6.99
C ARG A 258 40.75 -11.52 7.12
N HIS A 259 41.80 -12.35 7.27
CA HIS A 259 43.20 -11.90 7.40
C HIS A 259 43.81 -11.42 6.05
N ILE A 260 43.22 -10.39 5.46
CA ILE A 260 43.68 -9.78 4.20
C ILE A 260 44.47 -8.51 4.53
N ARG A 261 45.77 -8.49 4.19
CA ARG A 261 46.67 -7.35 4.48
C ARG A 261 46.16 -6.02 3.90
N ALA A 262 45.73 -6.04 2.64
CA ALA A 262 45.19 -4.85 1.95
C ALA A 262 43.96 -4.24 2.66
N LEU A 263 43.10 -5.03 3.33
CA LEU A 263 41.98 -4.48 4.10
C LEU A 263 42.43 -3.74 5.37
N LYS A 264 43.57 -4.14 5.97
CA LYS A 264 44.16 -3.41 7.12
C LYS A 264 44.82 -2.10 6.69
N GLU A 265 45.41 -2.07 5.50
CA GLU A 265 46.12 -0.90 4.95
C GLU A 265 45.14 0.13 4.34
N VAL A 266 44.08 -0.31 3.65
CA VAL A 266 43.06 0.56 3.04
C VAL A 266 41.96 1.01 4.02
N GLY A 267 41.71 0.24 5.09
CA GLY A 267 40.68 0.56 6.10
C GLY A 267 40.77 1.98 6.68
N PRO A 268 41.95 2.46 7.13
CA PRO A 268 42.13 3.82 7.61
C PRO A 268 41.82 4.91 6.57
N GLU A 269 42.10 4.68 5.29
CA GLU A 269 41.81 5.65 4.23
C GLU A 269 40.32 5.67 3.85
N LEU A 270 39.65 4.51 3.84
CA LEU A 270 38.18 4.47 3.72
C LEU A 270 37.49 5.20 4.89
N GLU A 271 38.07 5.16 6.08
CA GLU A 271 37.54 5.86 7.26
C GLU A 271 37.83 7.37 7.21
N ARG A 272 39.02 7.79 6.75
CA ARG A 272 39.31 9.20 6.44
C ARG A 272 38.35 9.77 5.38
N LEU A 273 38.10 8.99 4.33
CA LEU A 273 37.11 9.34 3.30
C LEU A 273 35.69 9.40 3.87
N ARG A 274 35.26 8.44 4.70
CA ARG A 274 33.96 8.48 5.40
C ARG A 274 33.77 9.81 6.13
N ILE A 275 34.76 10.21 6.94
CA ILE A 275 34.69 11.43 7.74
C ILE A 275 34.63 12.68 6.84
N LYS A 276 35.51 12.81 5.84
CA LYS A 276 35.51 13.97 4.92
C LYS A 276 34.24 14.05 4.05
N THR A 277 33.71 12.91 3.61
CA THR A 277 32.45 12.81 2.88
C THR A 277 31.26 13.25 3.74
N VAL A 278 31.19 12.82 4.99
CA VAL A 278 30.14 13.23 5.94
C VAL A 278 30.23 14.73 6.26
N GLU A 279 31.43 15.28 6.40
CA GLU A 279 31.65 16.73 6.59
C GLU A 279 31.09 17.55 5.42
N LYS A 280 31.44 17.21 4.17
CA LYS A 280 30.88 17.90 2.98
C LYS A 280 29.36 17.75 2.85
N ILE A 281 28.82 16.56 3.12
CA ILE A 281 27.37 16.31 3.12
C ILE A 281 26.67 17.22 4.13
N ARG A 282 27.23 17.31 5.34
CA ARG A 282 26.73 18.18 6.41
C ARG A 282 26.75 19.65 5.99
N GLU A 283 27.86 20.16 5.50
CA GLU A 283 27.98 21.56 5.06
C GLU A 283 26.99 21.89 3.95
N PHE A 284 26.91 21.06 2.90
CA PHE A 284 26.00 21.23 1.78
C PHE A 284 24.53 21.21 2.22
N LEU A 285 24.09 20.18 2.94
CA LEU A 285 22.69 20.04 3.33
C LEU A 285 22.28 21.11 4.35
N LEU A 286 23.13 21.45 5.33
CA LEU A 286 22.85 22.53 6.27
C LEU A 286 22.82 23.90 5.57
N ALA A 287 23.62 24.12 4.52
CA ALA A 287 23.54 25.34 3.71
C ALA A 287 22.22 25.44 2.93
N LYS A 288 21.76 24.35 2.29
CA LYS A 288 20.45 24.31 1.60
C LYS A 288 19.27 24.46 2.57
N ILE A 289 19.35 23.90 3.78
CA ILE A 289 18.33 24.10 4.83
C ILE A 289 18.31 25.57 5.30
N LYS A 290 19.48 26.20 5.48
CA LYS A 290 19.56 27.62 5.86
C LYS A 290 18.93 28.55 4.81
N SER A 291 19.02 28.24 3.51
CA SER A 291 18.42 29.08 2.47
C SER A 291 16.88 29.08 2.48
N PHE A 292 16.21 28.16 3.19
CA PHE A 292 14.75 28.19 3.38
C PHE A 292 14.29 29.39 4.22
N ARG A 293 15.21 30.09 4.90
CA ARG A 293 14.94 31.31 5.67
C ARG A 293 14.97 32.59 4.83
N ILE A 294 15.35 32.50 3.55
CA ILE A 294 15.35 33.64 2.63
C ILE A 294 13.89 33.96 2.26
N PRO A 295 13.41 35.22 2.41
CA PRO A 295 12.06 35.60 2.04
C PRO A 295 11.67 35.21 0.61
N ASN A 296 10.39 34.90 0.38
CA ASN A 296 9.82 34.46 -0.89
C ASN A 296 10.36 33.10 -1.42
N THR A 297 11.19 32.38 -0.67
CA THR A 297 11.62 31.02 -1.04
C THR A 297 10.45 30.05 -0.93
N ASN A 298 10.04 29.45 -2.05
CA ASN A 298 9.08 28.34 -2.02
C ASN A 298 9.78 27.07 -1.52
N VAL A 299 9.52 26.73 -0.24
CA VAL A 299 10.09 25.55 0.44
C VAL A 299 9.76 24.25 -0.29
N GLN A 300 8.55 24.08 -0.83
CA GLN A 300 8.14 22.86 -1.54
C GLN A 300 8.94 22.67 -2.83
N ILE A 301 9.17 23.75 -3.60
CA ILE A 301 10.02 23.70 -4.79
C ILE A 301 11.45 23.33 -4.39
N MET A 302 12.00 23.88 -3.30
CA MET A 302 13.34 23.55 -2.81
C MET A 302 13.45 22.09 -2.30
N GLN A 303 12.40 21.58 -1.64
CA GLN A 303 12.31 20.19 -1.21
C GLN A 303 12.38 19.22 -2.41
N HIS A 304 11.55 19.43 -3.43
CA HIS A 304 11.50 18.55 -4.61
C HIS A 304 12.70 18.73 -5.56
N SER A 305 13.10 19.97 -5.89
CA SER A 305 14.17 20.22 -6.89
C SER A 305 15.58 20.05 -6.35
N VAL A 306 15.80 20.28 -5.04
CA VAL A 306 17.13 20.19 -4.41
C VAL A 306 17.21 19.00 -3.46
N LEU A 307 16.40 18.95 -2.39
CA LEU A 307 16.62 17.92 -1.37
C LEU A 307 16.36 16.50 -1.90
N LEU A 308 15.24 16.23 -2.60
CA LEU A 308 14.99 14.90 -3.17
C LEU A 308 16.04 14.49 -4.21
N LYS A 309 16.52 15.43 -5.04
CA LYS A 309 17.61 15.18 -6.00
C LYS A 309 18.90 14.69 -5.31
N TYR A 310 19.21 15.24 -4.14
CA TYR A 310 20.38 14.89 -3.33
C TYR A 310 20.04 13.96 -2.15
N LYS A 311 18.97 13.15 -2.26
CA LYS A 311 18.49 12.21 -1.22
C LYS A 311 19.52 11.15 -0.83
N GLU A 312 20.37 10.72 -1.75
CA GLU A 312 21.42 9.74 -1.45
C GLU A 312 22.47 10.27 -0.45
N LEU A 313 22.69 11.59 -0.39
CA LEU A 313 23.57 12.21 0.61
C LEU A 313 23.07 11.95 2.04
N ASN A 314 21.77 12.17 2.27
CA ASN A 314 21.14 11.98 3.58
C ASN A 314 21.10 10.48 3.94
N GLN A 315 20.85 9.61 2.97
CA GLN A 315 20.88 8.15 3.18
C GLN A 315 22.28 7.65 3.56
N PHE A 316 23.34 8.12 2.88
CA PHE A 316 24.72 7.81 3.28
C PHE A 316 25.04 8.30 4.69
N ALA A 317 24.63 9.52 5.06
CA ALA A 317 24.79 10.03 6.43
C ALA A 317 24.03 9.16 7.45
N MET A 318 22.81 8.74 7.15
CA MET A 318 22.01 7.85 8.01
C MET A 318 22.59 6.44 8.16
N GLU A 319 23.28 5.91 7.14
CA GLU A 319 23.94 4.60 7.15
C GLU A 319 25.33 4.62 7.81
N ARG A 320 26.06 5.75 7.70
CA ARG A 320 27.48 5.84 8.04
C ARG A 320 27.82 6.79 9.21
N HIS A 321 26.93 7.72 9.59
CA HIS A 321 27.16 8.66 10.70
C HIS A 321 25.84 9.22 11.30
N GLY A 322 25.15 8.41 12.12
CA GLY A 322 23.81 8.73 12.64
C GLY A 322 23.64 10.10 13.34
N GLU A 323 24.66 10.58 14.06
CA GLU A 323 24.63 11.88 14.74
C GLU A 323 24.48 13.07 13.78
N VAL A 324 25.22 13.07 12.66
CA VAL A 324 25.14 14.13 11.64
C VAL A 324 23.81 14.07 10.90
N ALA A 325 23.28 12.87 10.64
CA ALA A 325 21.92 12.72 10.11
C ALA A 325 20.86 13.24 11.09
N ALA A 326 21.05 13.08 12.41
CA ALA A 326 20.18 13.66 13.43
C ALA A 326 20.30 15.19 13.50
N GLU A 327 21.51 15.77 13.38
CA GLU A 327 21.71 17.22 13.31
C GLU A 327 21.03 17.84 12.08
N ILE A 328 21.15 17.20 10.91
CA ILE A 328 20.48 17.62 9.67
C ILE A 328 18.95 17.55 9.85
N ARG A 329 18.42 16.42 10.34
CA ARG A 329 17.00 16.20 10.65
C ARG A 329 16.46 17.26 11.64
N GLN A 330 17.20 17.56 12.70
CA GLN A 330 16.80 18.55 13.71
C GLN A 330 16.89 19.99 13.20
N THR A 331 17.92 20.33 12.42
CA THR A 331 18.09 21.69 11.85
C THR A 331 17.04 21.97 10.79
N TYR A 332 16.69 20.97 9.98
CA TYR A 332 15.54 20.97 9.08
C TYR A 332 14.24 21.23 9.86
N ALA A 333 13.94 20.39 10.85
CA ALA A 333 12.70 20.47 11.62
C ALA A 333 12.56 21.80 12.38
N ASN A 334 13.63 22.31 12.99
CA ASN A 334 13.66 23.63 13.63
C ASN A 334 13.41 24.77 12.63
N THR A 335 13.92 24.65 11.40
CA THR A 335 13.75 25.69 10.37
C THR A 335 12.34 25.69 9.79
N LEU A 336 11.72 24.51 9.59
CA LEU A 336 10.32 24.43 9.15
C LEU A 336 9.32 24.75 10.26
N ARG A 337 9.60 24.41 11.53
CA ARG A 337 8.82 24.87 12.69
C ARG A 337 8.71 26.39 12.69
N TRP A 338 9.83 27.10 12.47
CA TRP A 338 9.85 28.57 12.34
C TRP A 338 9.13 29.07 11.08
N TYR A 339 9.38 28.47 9.92
CA TYR A 339 8.76 28.88 8.65
C TYR A 339 7.24 28.78 8.70
N PHE A 340 6.69 27.62 9.09
CA PHE A 340 5.24 27.41 9.14
C PHE A 340 4.57 28.20 10.26
N SER A 341 5.16 28.31 11.46
CA SER A 341 4.57 29.15 12.52
C SER A 341 4.45 30.61 12.07
N ASN A 342 5.54 31.23 11.62
CA ASN A 342 5.52 32.60 11.13
C ASN A 342 4.56 32.78 9.92
N GLN A 343 4.51 31.84 8.97
CA GLN A 343 3.59 31.95 7.83
C GLN A 343 2.12 31.88 8.28
N PHE A 344 1.76 30.95 9.16
CA PHE A 344 0.37 30.77 9.61
C PHE A 344 -0.06 31.81 10.66
N GLU A 345 0.84 32.36 11.46
CA GLU A 345 0.57 33.51 12.35
C GLU A 345 0.22 34.77 11.54
N ASN A 346 1.02 35.07 10.50
CA ASN A 346 0.71 36.17 9.58
C ASN A 346 -0.59 35.90 8.79
N TYR A 347 -0.83 34.66 8.37
CA TYR A 347 -2.05 34.28 7.65
C TYR A 347 -3.31 34.44 8.53
N ALA A 348 -3.30 33.91 9.76
CA ALA A 348 -4.40 34.07 10.72
C ALA A 348 -4.68 35.55 11.02
N THR A 349 -3.65 36.33 11.33
CA THR A 349 -3.74 37.78 11.61
C THR A 349 -4.26 38.58 10.41
N GLY A 350 -4.04 38.08 9.19
CA GLY A 350 -4.61 38.65 7.96
C GLY A 350 -6.08 38.26 7.74
N LEU A 351 -6.44 37.00 7.97
CA LEU A 351 -7.81 36.49 7.86
C LEU A 351 -8.76 37.15 8.88
N GLU A 352 -8.33 37.34 10.13
CA GLU A 352 -9.13 37.99 11.18
C GLU A 352 -9.59 39.40 10.75
N LYS A 353 -8.71 40.17 10.09
CA LYS A 353 -9.03 41.51 9.57
C LYS A 353 -10.07 41.48 8.43
N LEU A 354 -10.28 40.34 7.79
CA LEU A 354 -11.27 40.13 6.74
C LEU A 354 -12.62 39.61 7.28
N GLN A 355 -12.73 39.31 8.57
CA GLN A 355 -13.96 38.78 9.18
C GLN A 355 -15.12 39.78 9.14
N SER A 356 -16.33 39.27 8.87
CA SER A 356 -17.60 39.94 9.17
C SER A 356 -18.17 39.48 10.52
N VAL A 357 -18.77 40.40 11.28
CA VAL A 357 -19.46 40.09 12.53
C VAL A 357 -20.89 39.65 12.20
N ILE A 358 -21.18 38.36 12.45
CA ILE A 358 -22.48 37.73 12.21
C ILE A 358 -23.01 37.23 13.56
N GLY A 359 -24.21 37.68 13.94
CA GLY A 359 -24.83 37.35 15.22
C GLY A 359 -24.27 38.11 16.42
N ASP A 360 -25.13 38.26 17.42
CA ASP A 360 -24.79 38.73 18.77
C ASP A 360 -25.70 37.99 19.76
N LYS A 361 -25.36 38.02 21.06
CA LYS A 361 -26.10 37.38 22.17
C LYS A 361 -27.60 37.73 22.20
N TYR A 362 -27.98 38.87 21.62
CA TYR A 362 -29.35 39.36 21.53
C TYR A 362 -30.10 38.90 20.27
N GLU A 363 -29.54 38.00 19.45
CA GLU A 363 -30.17 37.49 18.21
C GLU A 363 -30.63 36.03 18.35
N MET A 364 -31.27 35.73 19.50
CA MET A 364 -31.97 34.46 19.71
C MET A 364 -33.32 34.43 18.98
N LEU A 365 -33.93 33.25 18.85
CA LEU A 365 -35.20 33.08 18.11
C LEU A 365 -36.31 33.98 18.67
N CYS A 366 -36.44 34.09 20.00
CA CYS A 366 -37.50 34.84 20.67
C CYS A 366 -36.97 35.97 21.55
N THR A 367 -36.02 36.76 21.05
CA THR A 367 -35.61 38.03 21.67
C THR A 367 -36.55 39.17 21.27
N ASP A 368 -36.98 39.95 22.26
CA ASP A 368 -37.84 41.12 22.08
C ASP A 368 -37.03 42.29 21.48
N GLU A 369 -37.47 42.82 20.33
CA GLU A 369 -36.77 43.93 19.68
C GLU A 369 -36.83 45.24 20.47
N SER A 370 -37.82 45.41 21.37
CA SER A 370 -37.89 46.56 22.27
C SER A 370 -36.74 46.56 23.30
N ALA A 371 -36.22 45.38 23.67
CA ALA A 371 -35.08 45.25 24.58
C ALA A 371 -33.76 45.78 23.97
N ARG A 372 -33.71 46.07 22.67
CA ARG A 372 -32.56 46.74 22.03
C ARG A 372 -32.51 48.26 22.30
N LYS A 373 -33.57 48.87 22.84
CA LYS A 373 -33.62 50.31 23.17
C LYS A 373 -33.13 50.62 24.59
N GLY A 374 -31.83 50.50 24.82
CA GLY A 374 -31.18 51.00 26.04
C GLY A 374 -31.12 52.55 26.07
N LEU A 375 -31.37 53.16 27.24
CA LEU A 375 -31.65 54.60 27.39
C LEU A 375 -30.49 55.57 27.02
N PHE A 376 -29.27 55.04 26.80
CA PHE A 376 -28.07 55.80 26.42
C PHE A 376 -27.31 55.18 25.23
N GLY A 377 -27.98 54.34 24.42
CA GLY A 377 -27.36 53.66 23.29
C GLY A 377 -27.23 54.55 22.04
N THR A 378 -26.04 55.09 21.78
CA THR A 378 -25.70 55.64 20.45
C THR A 378 -25.91 54.57 19.38
N THR A 379 -26.60 54.90 18.29
CA THR A 379 -26.82 53.97 17.17
C THR A 379 -25.50 53.65 16.46
N LYS A 380 -24.81 52.61 16.91
CA LYS A 380 -23.74 51.97 16.11
C LYS A 380 -24.32 51.54 14.77
N ALA A 381 -23.48 51.61 13.73
CA ALA A 381 -23.90 51.49 12.34
C ALA A 381 -24.77 50.25 12.09
N LEU A 382 -25.68 50.38 11.13
CA LEU A 382 -26.58 49.32 10.71
C LEU A 382 -25.76 48.08 10.29
N HIS A 383 -25.65 47.08 11.18
CA HIS A 383 -25.00 45.81 10.85
C HIS A 383 -25.65 45.28 9.57
N GLN A 384 -24.82 45.03 8.56
CA GLN A 384 -25.25 44.59 7.23
C GLN A 384 -26.05 43.30 7.40
N LYS A 385 -27.37 43.36 7.18
CA LYS A 385 -28.36 42.39 7.71
C LYS A 385 -28.28 41.01 7.04
N THR A 386 -27.20 40.28 7.25
CA THR A 386 -27.12 38.83 7.05
C THR A 386 -28.09 38.16 8.01
N ASN A 387 -29.04 37.39 7.50
CA ASN A 387 -30.01 36.69 8.34
C ASN A 387 -29.31 35.53 9.09
N VAL A 388 -29.07 35.69 10.39
CA VAL A 388 -28.39 34.71 11.25
C VAL A 388 -29.15 33.37 11.34
N PHE A 389 -30.45 33.36 10.99
CA PHE A 389 -31.26 32.14 10.94
C PHE A 389 -31.27 31.45 9.58
N ALA A 390 -30.77 32.07 8.51
CA ALA A 390 -30.77 31.49 7.16
C ALA A 390 -29.33 31.24 6.68
N VAL A 391 -29.03 30.01 6.23
CA VAL A 391 -27.70 29.69 5.72
C VAL A 391 -27.34 30.49 4.46
N GLY A 392 -28.27 30.69 3.53
CA GLY A 392 -28.06 31.49 2.31
C GLY A 392 -26.79 31.09 1.55
N SER A 393 -26.07 32.09 1.03
CA SER A 393 -24.79 31.91 0.31
C SER A 393 -23.63 31.43 1.20
N ARG A 394 -23.79 31.35 2.52
CA ARG A 394 -22.77 30.75 3.41
C ARG A 394 -22.57 29.26 3.10
N LEU A 395 -23.62 28.61 2.59
CA LEU A 395 -23.62 27.23 2.13
C LEU A 395 -22.64 26.99 0.98
N ASP A 396 -22.34 28.02 0.19
CA ASP A 396 -21.39 27.93 -0.93
C ASP A 396 -19.96 27.65 -0.43
N THR A 397 -19.64 28.05 0.81
CA THR A 397 -18.38 27.68 1.50
C THR A 397 -18.21 26.17 1.64
N LEU A 398 -19.31 25.43 1.84
CA LEU A 398 -19.31 23.97 1.99
C LEU A 398 -19.46 23.26 0.64
N LYS A 399 -20.28 23.81 -0.27
CA LYS A 399 -20.54 23.21 -1.58
C LYS A 399 -19.42 23.40 -2.60
N ASN A 400 -18.81 24.60 -2.65
CA ASN A 400 -17.79 24.93 -3.64
C ASN A 400 -16.42 24.41 -3.18
N GLN A 401 -16.17 23.12 -3.42
CA GLN A 401 -14.95 22.45 -2.97
C GLN A 401 -13.71 23.00 -3.67
N ASP A 402 -13.84 23.43 -4.94
CA ASP A 402 -12.77 23.99 -5.76
C ASP A 402 -12.43 25.45 -5.44
N ALA A 403 -13.17 26.09 -4.53
CA ALA A 403 -12.84 27.43 -4.06
C ALA A 403 -11.46 27.42 -3.38
N GLY A 404 -10.47 28.07 -4.01
CA GLY A 404 -9.10 28.14 -3.50
C GLY A 404 -8.95 28.91 -2.17
N LEU A 405 -7.69 29.10 -1.77
CA LEU A 405 -7.36 29.85 -0.54
C LEU A 405 -7.68 31.34 -0.68
N ILE A 406 -8.09 31.97 0.43
CA ILE A 406 -8.35 33.41 0.50
C ILE A 406 -7.00 34.16 0.44
N LEU A 407 -6.72 34.74 -0.72
CA LEU A 407 -5.54 35.59 -0.91
C LEU A 407 -5.77 36.95 -0.23
N ILE A 408 -5.10 37.16 0.91
CA ILE A 408 -5.31 38.35 1.78
C ILE A 408 -5.12 39.67 1.02
N HIS A 409 -4.15 39.77 0.11
CA HIS A 409 -3.93 41.00 -0.65
C HIS A 409 -5.11 41.31 -1.60
N VAL A 410 -5.55 40.33 -2.41
CA VAL A 410 -6.72 40.45 -3.29
C VAL A 410 -7.99 40.78 -2.51
N ALA A 411 -8.16 40.19 -1.33
CA ALA A 411 -9.30 40.47 -0.45
C ALA A 411 -9.27 41.90 0.09
N ASN A 412 -8.11 42.42 0.51
CA ASN A 412 -7.94 43.80 0.96
C ASN A 412 -8.14 44.81 -0.19
N GLU A 413 -7.51 44.57 -1.35
CA GLU A 413 -7.66 45.39 -2.56
C GLU A 413 -9.13 45.56 -2.96
N LYS A 414 -9.89 44.45 -2.95
CA LYS A 414 -11.32 44.42 -3.29
C LYS A 414 -12.24 44.71 -2.10
N ASN A 415 -11.69 45.06 -0.92
CA ASN A 415 -12.42 45.31 0.32
C ASN A 415 -13.43 44.21 0.70
N LEU A 416 -13.10 42.95 0.41
CA LEU A 416 -13.97 41.80 0.64
C LEU A 416 -14.02 41.45 2.13
N LYS A 417 -15.20 41.03 2.59
CA LYS A 417 -15.45 40.53 3.95
C LYS A 417 -16.06 39.14 3.89
N TYR A 418 -15.61 38.27 4.78
CA TYR A 418 -15.98 36.85 4.81
C TYR A 418 -16.55 36.47 6.17
N SER A 419 -17.53 35.57 6.15
CA SER A 419 -18.01 34.89 7.35
C SER A 419 -16.93 33.97 7.92
N TYR A 420 -16.99 33.71 9.23
CA TYR A 420 -15.92 32.99 9.93
C TYR A 420 -15.66 31.59 9.35
N GLU A 421 -16.70 30.85 8.94
CA GLU A 421 -16.53 29.52 8.36
C GLU A 421 -15.70 29.51 7.06
N ALA A 422 -15.68 30.60 6.29
CA ALA A 422 -14.84 30.71 5.09
C ALA A 422 -13.37 30.98 5.45
N LEU A 423 -13.12 31.77 6.50
CA LEU A 423 -11.78 31.94 7.08
C LEU A 423 -11.27 30.63 7.67
N PHE A 424 -12.11 29.93 8.43
CA PHE A 424 -11.84 28.61 9.01
C PHE A 424 -11.54 27.57 7.93
N ARG A 425 -12.34 27.49 6.86
CA ARG A 425 -12.07 26.63 5.70
C ARG A 425 -10.72 26.96 5.10
N SER A 426 -10.44 28.23 4.84
CA SER A 426 -9.21 28.63 4.17
C SER A 426 -7.96 28.38 5.01
N PHE A 427 -8.00 28.62 6.33
CA PHE A 427 -6.90 28.30 7.24
C PHE A 427 -6.64 26.79 7.30
N ASN A 428 -7.69 25.97 7.50
CA ASN A 428 -7.51 24.54 7.70
C ASN A 428 -7.22 23.78 6.38
N LEU A 429 -7.72 24.25 5.23
CA LEU A 429 -7.33 23.73 3.92
C LEU A 429 -5.84 24.00 3.65
N ALA A 430 -5.39 25.25 3.84
CA ALA A 430 -3.97 25.60 3.68
C ALA A 430 -3.06 24.78 4.61
N LEU A 431 -3.49 24.58 5.86
CA LEU A 431 -2.79 23.75 6.85
C LEU A 431 -2.71 22.29 6.41
N ILE A 432 -3.83 21.71 5.97
CA ILE A 432 -3.91 20.32 5.50
C ILE A 432 -3.06 20.10 4.24
N ASP A 433 -3.08 21.01 3.27
CA ASP A 433 -2.28 20.87 2.06
C ASP A 433 -0.77 20.96 2.36
N ASN A 434 -0.34 21.94 3.17
CA ASN A 434 1.08 22.05 3.56
C ASN A 434 1.55 20.87 4.42
N ALA A 435 0.74 20.44 5.39
CA ALA A 435 1.00 19.25 6.19
C ALA A 435 1.00 17.96 5.36
N SER A 436 0.19 17.89 4.29
CA SER A 436 0.15 16.74 3.38
C SER A 436 1.48 16.58 2.66
N SER A 437 1.95 17.64 1.99
CA SER A 437 3.21 17.63 1.26
C SER A 437 4.41 17.40 2.18
N GLU A 438 4.42 18.05 3.36
CA GLU A 438 5.49 17.87 4.34
C GLU A 438 5.55 16.45 4.87
N TYR A 439 4.42 15.83 5.23
CA TYR A 439 4.40 14.44 5.71
C TYR A 439 4.93 13.45 4.66
N LEU A 440 4.53 13.62 3.39
CA LEU A 440 5.02 12.80 2.29
C LEU A 440 6.53 13.01 2.05
N PHE A 441 7.01 14.26 2.08
CA PHE A 441 8.45 14.54 2.00
C PHE A 441 9.24 13.94 3.17
N LEU A 442 8.75 14.03 4.41
CA LEU A 442 9.40 13.44 5.58
C LEU A 442 9.53 11.92 5.46
N ILE A 443 8.49 11.23 4.98
CA ILE A 443 8.57 9.80 4.64
C ILE A 443 9.64 9.58 3.58
N GLU A 444 9.58 10.33 2.48
CA GLU A 444 10.44 10.07 1.33
C GLU A 444 11.93 10.32 1.60
N TYR A 445 12.26 11.38 2.34
CA TYR A 445 13.62 11.89 2.52
C TYR A 445 14.31 11.40 3.80
N PHE A 446 13.57 11.15 4.88
CA PHE A 446 14.14 10.73 6.18
C PHE A 446 13.90 9.26 6.56
N SER A 447 13.23 8.46 5.71
CA SER A 447 13.18 6.99 5.87
C SER A 447 14.48 6.31 5.43
N LYS A 448 14.83 5.19 6.08
CA LYS A 448 15.89 4.28 5.61
C LYS A 448 15.39 3.46 4.42
N ARG A 449 16.27 3.09 3.48
CA ARG A 449 15.89 2.25 2.31
C ARG A 449 15.21 0.93 2.69
N SER A 450 15.59 0.33 3.82
CA SER A 450 15.12 -0.99 4.25
C SER A 450 13.83 -0.97 5.07
N GLN A 451 13.54 0.10 5.83
CA GLN A 451 12.37 0.21 6.71
C GLN A 451 11.97 1.68 6.93
N PRO A 452 10.67 2.04 6.84
CA PRO A 452 10.18 3.39 7.12
C PRO A 452 10.16 3.70 8.63
N ASP A 453 10.78 4.80 9.03
CA ASP A 453 10.88 5.28 10.41
C ASP A 453 9.62 6.07 10.82
N ILE A 454 8.46 5.42 10.79
CA ILE A 454 7.15 6.09 10.94
C ILE A 454 7.05 6.83 12.29
N GLU A 455 7.62 6.28 13.36
CA GLU A 455 7.61 6.93 14.68
C GLU A 455 8.57 8.13 14.75
N GLY A 456 9.78 8.02 14.21
CA GLY A 456 10.71 9.15 14.12
C GLY A 456 10.16 10.28 13.24
N ILE A 457 9.50 9.91 12.13
CA ILE A 457 8.78 10.86 11.25
C ILE A 457 7.61 11.52 11.99
N ARG A 458 6.83 10.76 12.78
CA ARG A 458 5.76 11.32 13.63
C ARG A 458 6.31 12.32 14.64
N GLY A 459 7.46 12.03 15.26
CA GLY A 459 8.17 12.95 16.15
C GLY A 459 8.56 14.26 15.45
N VAL A 460 9.19 14.17 14.27
CA VAL A 460 9.60 15.32 13.45
C VAL A 460 8.40 16.15 12.99
N PHE A 461 7.36 15.51 12.44
CA PHE A 461 6.14 16.17 11.99
C PHE A 461 5.47 16.95 13.13
N ASN A 462 5.31 16.32 14.30
CA ASN A 462 4.76 16.98 15.47
C ASN A 462 5.63 18.17 15.91
N HIS A 463 6.96 18.02 15.91
CA HIS A 463 7.87 19.13 16.24
C HIS A 463 7.78 20.29 15.25
N ILE A 464 7.51 20.03 13.96
CA ILE A 464 7.30 21.08 12.95
C ILE A 464 5.96 21.79 13.16
N PHE A 465 4.84 21.04 13.19
CA PHE A 465 3.50 21.62 13.13
C PHE A 465 2.87 21.98 14.48
N GLU A 466 3.38 21.49 15.62
CA GLU A 466 2.80 21.76 16.95
C GLU A 466 2.41 23.24 17.19
N PRO A 467 3.24 24.26 16.89
CA PRO A 467 2.85 25.65 17.06
C PRO A 467 1.65 26.04 16.20
N THR A 468 1.67 25.64 14.92
CA THR A 468 0.61 25.93 13.95
C THR A 468 -0.71 25.25 14.31
N LEU A 469 -0.66 24.00 14.79
CA LEU A 469 -1.84 23.28 15.28
C LEU A 469 -2.39 23.92 16.57
N LYS A 470 -1.51 24.40 17.47
CA LYS A 470 -1.93 25.16 18.67
C LYS A 470 -2.58 26.49 18.30
N LEU A 471 -2.04 27.24 17.33
CA LEU A 471 -2.62 28.47 16.80
C LEU A 471 -4.01 28.23 16.20
N GLY A 472 -4.14 27.26 15.28
CA GLY A 472 -5.42 26.93 14.66
C GLY A 472 -6.49 26.55 15.68
N LEU A 473 -6.14 25.70 16.64
CA LEU A 473 -7.04 25.30 17.72
C LEU A 473 -7.38 26.45 18.69
N ALA A 474 -6.45 27.37 18.95
CA ALA A 474 -6.70 28.55 19.78
C ALA A 474 -7.71 29.49 19.10
N ASN A 475 -7.53 29.78 17.82
CA ASN A 475 -8.45 30.62 17.04
C ASN A 475 -9.86 30.01 17.00
N VAL A 476 -9.97 28.70 16.78
CA VAL A 476 -11.23 27.94 16.84
C VAL A 476 -11.91 28.04 18.20
N LYS A 477 -11.16 27.98 19.30
CA LYS A 477 -11.71 28.15 20.66
C LYS A 477 -12.18 29.58 20.94
N VAL A 478 -11.38 30.59 20.58
CA VAL A 478 -11.77 32.01 20.72
C VAL A 478 -13.06 32.30 19.95
N TYR A 479 -13.20 31.78 18.72
CA TYR A 479 -14.45 31.85 17.97
C TYR A 479 -15.59 31.10 18.66
N ALA A 480 -15.37 29.86 19.11
CA ALA A 480 -16.41 29.08 19.78
C ALA A 480 -16.93 29.81 21.04
N ASP A 481 -16.05 30.22 21.94
CA ASP A 481 -16.43 30.84 23.22
C ASP A 481 -17.18 32.17 23.04
N SER A 482 -16.89 32.90 21.96
CA SER A 482 -17.53 34.19 21.64
C SER A 482 -18.77 34.08 20.73
N SER A 483 -18.88 33.06 19.88
CA SER A 483 -19.94 32.98 18.86
C SER A 483 -21.30 32.54 19.40
N PHE A 484 -22.35 33.24 18.97
CA PHE A 484 -23.76 32.89 19.19
C PHE A 484 -24.45 32.42 17.89
N ASP A 485 -23.68 32.17 16.83
CA ASP A 485 -24.17 31.73 15.52
C ASP A 485 -24.07 30.20 15.39
N ALA A 486 -25.16 29.51 15.72
CA ALA A 486 -25.24 28.05 15.60
C ALA A 486 -25.04 27.55 14.16
N ILE A 487 -25.41 28.33 13.13
CA ILE A 487 -25.25 27.94 11.73
C ILE A 487 -23.77 28.03 11.33
N GLY A 488 -23.07 29.10 11.71
CA GLY A 488 -21.63 29.25 11.49
C GLY A 488 -20.80 28.18 12.19
N ILE A 489 -21.15 27.82 13.42
CA ILE A 489 -20.50 26.71 14.16
C ILE A 489 -20.78 25.37 13.46
N LEU A 490 -22.01 25.11 13.01
CA LEU A 490 -22.37 23.88 12.29
C LEU A 490 -21.69 23.79 10.91
N LEU A 491 -21.55 24.91 10.18
CA LEU A 491 -20.76 24.99 8.95
C LEU A 491 -19.29 24.61 9.23
N CYS A 492 -18.66 25.17 10.26
CA CYS A 492 -17.29 24.80 10.64
C CYS A 492 -17.17 23.30 10.98
N LEU A 493 -18.16 22.71 11.66
CA LEU A 493 -18.21 21.27 11.95
C LEU A 493 -18.28 20.40 10.68
N ARG A 494 -19.14 20.76 9.71
CA ARG A 494 -19.25 20.02 8.43
C ARG A 494 -18.02 20.21 7.53
N ILE A 495 -17.43 21.41 7.52
CA ILE A 495 -16.14 21.67 6.85
C ILE A 495 -15.01 20.83 7.47
N ASN A 496 -14.93 20.73 8.80
CA ASN A 496 -13.96 19.87 9.49
C ASN A 496 -14.14 18.39 9.13
N HIS A 497 -15.39 17.93 8.95
CA HIS A 497 -15.69 16.57 8.50
C HIS A 497 -15.31 16.33 7.03
N GLN A 498 -15.59 17.28 6.12
CA GLN A 498 -15.15 17.22 4.72
C GLN A 498 -13.61 17.17 4.60
N LEU A 499 -12.92 18.00 5.38
CA LEU A 499 -11.45 18.01 5.46
C LEU A 499 -10.88 16.69 6.04
N SER A 500 -11.63 15.98 6.89
CA SER A 500 -11.31 14.61 7.33
C SER A 500 -11.38 13.61 6.17
N LYS A 501 -12.49 13.61 5.40
CA LYS A 501 -12.64 12.75 4.21
C LYS A 501 -11.47 12.94 3.23
N GLU A 502 -10.96 14.17 3.09
CA GLU A 502 -9.75 14.48 2.31
C GLU A 502 -8.46 13.88 2.91
N LEU A 503 -8.23 14.03 4.23
CA LEU A 503 -7.05 13.44 4.90
C LEU A 503 -7.05 11.90 4.83
N GLU A 504 -8.22 11.29 4.96
CA GLU A 504 -8.45 9.85 4.82
C GLU A 504 -8.16 9.38 3.38
N ARG A 505 -8.66 10.11 2.37
CA ARG A 505 -8.36 9.87 0.94
C ARG A 505 -6.86 9.98 0.63
N ARG A 506 -6.17 10.93 1.27
CA ARG A 506 -4.71 11.14 1.16
C ARG A 506 -3.89 10.17 2.02
N LYS A 507 -4.52 9.42 2.93
CA LYS A 507 -3.90 8.48 3.90
C LYS A 507 -2.94 9.14 4.90
N ILE A 508 -3.34 10.27 5.51
CA ILE A 508 -2.47 11.11 6.35
C ILE A 508 -2.98 11.13 7.81
N PRO A 509 -2.50 10.21 8.68
CA PRO A 509 -3.01 10.05 10.06
C PRO A 509 -2.48 11.09 11.05
N MET A 510 -1.58 11.98 10.63
CA MET A 510 -0.87 12.87 11.54
C MET A 510 -1.73 14.05 12.06
N LEU A 511 -2.91 14.28 11.47
CA LEU A 511 -3.81 15.38 11.85
C LEU A 511 -5.11 14.93 12.55
N ASP A 512 -5.34 13.61 12.74
CA ASP A 512 -6.55 13.07 13.37
C ASP A 512 -6.83 13.73 14.74
N LYS A 513 -5.79 13.83 15.58
CA LYS A 513 -5.87 14.48 16.91
C LYS A 513 -6.24 15.97 16.84
N TYR A 514 -5.90 16.65 15.75
CA TYR A 514 -6.20 18.07 15.54
C TYR A 514 -7.65 18.25 15.05
N ARG A 515 -8.10 17.43 14.10
CA ARG A 515 -9.51 17.31 13.68
C ARG A 515 -10.42 17.06 14.88
N ASP A 516 -10.04 16.11 15.74
CA ASP A 516 -10.82 15.72 16.90
C ASP A 516 -10.85 16.84 17.95
N ALA A 517 -9.73 17.54 18.16
CA ALA A 517 -9.68 18.70 19.05
C ALA A 517 -10.54 19.88 18.54
N ILE A 518 -10.63 20.10 17.23
CA ILE A 518 -11.57 21.07 16.63
C ILE A 518 -13.01 20.64 16.88
N HIS A 519 -13.36 19.38 16.63
CA HIS A 519 -14.72 18.88 16.83
C HIS A 519 -15.13 18.96 18.31
N MET A 520 -14.25 18.59 19.23
CA MET A 520 -14.45 18.73 20.69
C MET A 520 -14.55 20.19 21.17
N ALA A 521 -14.04 21.18 20.43
CA ALA A 521 -14.23 22.60 20.73
C ALA A 521 -15.57 23.13 20.19
N LEU A 522 -15.92 22.79 18.94
CA LEU A 522 -17.11 23.32 18.26
C LEU A 522 -18.41 22.63 18.68
N TRP A 523 -18.42 21.31 18.88
CA TRP A 523 -19.67 20.56 19.12
C TRP A 523 -20.34 20.91 20.46
N PRO A 524 -19.64 20.95 21.62
CA PRO A 524 -20.27 21.37 22.88
C PRO A 524 -20.79 22.80 22.81
N ARG A 525 -20.12 23.69 22.07
CA ARG A 525 -20.59 25.07 21.87
C ARG A 525 -21.85 25.13 21.02
N PHE A 526 -21.89 24.43 19.89
CA PHE A 526 -23.10 24.32 19.05
C PHE A 526 -24.31 23.90 19.89
N GLN A 527 -24.13 22.88 20.73
CA GLN A 527 -25.15 22.41 21.66
C GLN A 527 -25.62 23.50 22.62
N VAL A 528 -24.71 24.21 23.29
CA VAL A 528 -25.05 25.32 24.20
C VAL A 528 -25.81 26.45 23.49
N VAL A 529 -25.40 26.84 22.27
CA VAL A 529 -26.10 27.89 21.52
C VAL A 529 -27.51 27.46 21.12
N VAL A 530 -27.70 26.20 20.68
CA VAL A 530 -29.04 25.66 20.39
C VAL A 530 -29.90 25.60 21.66
N ASP A 531 -29.34 25.24 22.82
CA ASP A 531 -30.06 25.33 24.11
C ASP A 531 -30.46 26.78 24.45
N MET A 532 -29.65 27.78 24.14
CA MET A 532 -30.02 29.19 24.31
C MET A 532 -31.19 29.60 23.39
N HIS A 533 -31.24 29.11 22.15
CA HIS A 533 -32.39 29.33 21.26
C HIS A 533 -33.67 28.70 21.85
N ILE A 534 -33.61 27.43 22.28
CA ILE A 534 -34.73 26.70 22.92
C ILE A 534 -35.21 27.43 24.19
N GLU A 535 -34.27 27.87 25.02
CA GLU A 535 -34.57 28.59 26.26
C GLU A 535 -35.16 29.98 26.02
N SER A 536 -34.84 30.63 24.89
CA SER A 536 -35.53 31.86 24.46
C SER A 536 -37.00 31.61 24.14
N VAL A 537 -37.32 30.48 23.48
CA VAL A 537 -38.70 30.08 23.14
C VAL A 537 -39.51 29.83 24.41
N ARG A 538 -38.96 29.12 25.41
CA ARG A 538 -39.59 28.92 26.72
C ARG A 538 -39.91 30.23 27.41
N LYS A 539 -38.92 31.12 27.53
CA LYS A 539 -39.06 32.42 28.20
C LYS A 539 -40.00 33.40 27.49
N ALA A 540 -40.31 33.16 26.21
CA ALA A 540 -41.25 33.97 25.44
C ALA A 540 -42.73 33.67 25.75
N LYS A 541 -43.07 32.43 26.19
CA LYS A 541 -44.45 31.96 26.39
C LYS A 541 -45.29 32.82 27.33
N THR A 542 -44.66 33.51 28.29
CA THR A 542 -45.34 34.38 29.26
C THR A 542 -45.25 35.88 28.92
N LYS A 543 -44.53 36.27 27.85
CA LYS A 543 -44.20 37.67 27.56
C LYS A 543 -44.76 38.17 26.23
N ILE A 544 -44.65 37.37 25.17
CA ILE A 544 -45.00 37.81 23.81
C ILE A 544 -46.47 37.52 23.54
N LYS A 545 -47.21 38.55 23.10
CA LYS A 545 -48.62 38.44 22.68
C LYS A 545 -48.75 38.89 21.22
N PRO A 546 -49.37 38.11 20.33
CA PRO A 546 -49.62 38.55 18.96
C PRO A 546 -50.65 39.70 18.93
N THR A 547 -50.51 40.59 17.95
CA THR A 547 -51.39 41.77 17.77
C THR A 547 -52.52 41.54 16.76
N ASN A 548 -52.43 40.50 15.93
CA ASN A 548 -53.40 40.14 14.89
C ASN A 548 -53.26 38.65 14.53
N VAL A 549 -54.15 38.15 13.68
CA VAL A 549 -54.24 36.72 13.30
C VAL A 549 -53.27 36.29 12.18
N HIS A 550 -52.30 37.14 11.81
CA HIS A 550 -51.25 36.78 10.86
C HIS A 550 -50.09 36.06 11.56
N PRO A 551 -49.19 35.37 10.83
CA PRO A 551 -48.08 34.65 11.44
C PRO A 551 -47.17 35.57 12.24
N HIS A 552 -46.89 35.21 13.50
CA HIS A 552 -45.92 35.96 14.30
C HIS A 552 -44.51 35.77 13.70
N TRP A 553 -43.65 36.80 13.72
CA TRP A 553 -42.32 36.79 13.08
C TRP A 553 -41.39 35.67 13.60
N ILE A 554 -41.66 35.13 14.80
CA ILE A 554 -40.98 33.95 15.35
C ILE A 554 -41.17 32.71 14.45
N ALA A 555 -42.32 32.55 13.81
CA ALA A 555 -42.58 31.45 12.86
C ALA A 555 -41.65 31.50 11.65
N ARG A 556 -41.36 32.72 11.15
CA ARG A 556 -40.37 32.91 10.09
C ARG A 556 -38.95 32.57 10.56
N ARG A 557 -38.52 33.10 11.73
CA ARG A 557 -37.19 32.79 12.30
C ARG A 557 -37.03 31.29 12.60
N TYR A 558 -38.07 30.62 13.10
CA TYR A 558 -38.09 29.17 13.29
C TYR A 558 -37.93 28.43 11.96
N GLY A 559 -38.76 28.75 10.96
CA GLY A 559 -38.72 28.08 9.65
C GLY A 559 -37.37 28.22 8.98
N GLU A 560 -36.82 29.44 8.91
CA GLU A 560 -35.49 29.71 8.33
C GLU A 560 -34.38 28.94 9.07
N PHE A 561 -34.43 28.92 10.42
CA PHE A 561 -33.45 28.21 11.25
C PHE A 561 -33.55 26.69 11.13
N ALA A 562 -34.76 26.14 11.21
CA ALA A 562 -35.02 24.71 11.04
C ALA A 562 -34.57 24.24 9.65
N SER A 563 -34.97 24.95 8.59
CA SER A 563 -34.55 24.66 7.21
C SER A 563 -33.02 24.69 7.06
N SER A 564 -32.34 25.63 7.71
CA SER A 564 -30.87 25.72 7.67
C SER A 564 -30.18 24.59 8.45
N LEU A 565 -30.71 24.20 9.62
CA LEU A 565 -30.20 23.07 10.39
C LEU A 565 -30.41 21.74 9.64
N LEU A 566 -31.59 21.53 9.05
CA LEU A 566 -31.90 20.35 8.23
C LEU A 566 -30.97 20.24 7.01
N LEU A 567 -30.78 21.34 6.28
CA LEU A 567 -29.95 21.39 5.07
C LEU A 567 -28.46 21.13 5.35
N LEU A 568 -27.98 21.47 6.56
CA LEU A 568 -26.62 21.14 7.02
C LEU A 568 -26.52 19.76 7.70
N ASN A 569 -27.57 18.95 7.65
CA ASN A 569 -27.68 17.67 8.36
C ASN A 569 -28.15 16.51 7.45
N ASP A 570 -28.04 16.61 6.13
CA ASP A 570 -28.58 15.58 5.22
C ASP A 570 -27.87 14.21 5.36
N GLU A 571 -26.54 14.21 5.40
CA GLU A 571 -25.73 12.99 5.65
C GLU A 571 -25.69 12.55 7.14
N HIS A 572 -26.37 13.25 8.06
CA HIS A 572 -26.13 13.14 9.51
C HIS A 572 -27.43 13.00 10.32
N THR A 573 -27.33 12.70 11.62
CA THR A 573 -28.48 12.64 12.55
C THR A 573 -28.24 13.33 13.89
N ASP A 574 -27.04 13.91 14.08
CA ASP A 574 -26.54 14.47 15.34
C ASP A 574 -27.30 15.73 15.82
N VAL A 575 -27.85 16.55 14.91
CA VAL A 575 -28.66 17.74 15.24
C VAL A 575 -30.12 17.38 15.60
N MET A 576 -30.64 16.25 15.10
CA MET A 576 -32.09 15.96 15.10
C MET A 576 -32.77 15.95 16.48
N PRO A 577 -32.18 15.39 17.57
CA PRO A 577 -32.82 15.41 18.89
C PRO A 577 -33.05 16.84 19.43
N ARG A 578 -32.14 17.76 19.10
CA ARG A 578 -32.19 19.16 19.55
C ARG A 578 -33.18 19.99 18.71
N LEU A 579 -33.26 19.71 17.41
CA LEU A 579 -34.31 20.26 16.54
C LEU A 579 -35.71 19.81 16.98
N ALA A 580 -35.89 18.52 17.30
CA ALA A 580 -37.16 18.00 17.79
C ALA A 580 -37.62 18.64 19.12
N LEU A 581 -36.69 18.92 20.05
CA LEU A 581 -37.00 19.67 21.27
C LEU A 581 -37.39 21.13 20.97
N LEU A 582 -36.68 21.79 20.05
CA LEU A 582 -37.02 23.15 19.61
C LEU A 582 -38.40 23.22 18.94
N ARG A 583 -38.75 22.22 18.12
CA ARG A 583 -40.07 22.06 17.49
C ARG A 583 -41.19 22.04 18.53
N LEU A 584 -41.07 21.15 19.53
CA LEU A 584 -42.07 21.00 20.60
C LEU A 584 -42.26 22.30 21.40
N GLU A 585 -41.17 22.95 21.78
CA GLU A 585 -41.24 24.21 22.53
C GLU A 585 -41.85 25.35 21.71
N THR A 586 -41.58 25.40 20.40
CA THR A 586 -42.08 26.43 19.48
C THR A 586 -43.55 26.20 19.13
N SER A 587 -43.96 24.95 18.92
CA SER A 587 -45.37 24.57 18.73
C SER A 587 -46.20 24.93 19.97
N SER A 588 -45.70 24.59 21.16
CA SER A 588 -46.28 25.00 22.46
C SER A 588 -46.31 26.53 22.66
N LEU A 589 -45.35 27.27 22.12
CA LEU A 589 -45.39 28.75 22.11
C LEU A 589 -46.52 29.27 21.21
N PHE A 590 -46.72 28.72 20.01
CA PHE A 590 -47.80 29.14 19.12
C PHE A 590 -49.19 28.83 19.68
N GLU A 591 -49.38 27.67 20.34
CA GLU A 591 -50.59 27.40 21.11
C GLU A 591 -50.82 28.39 22.27
N THR A 592 -49.75 28.85 22.92
CA THR A 592 -49.85 29.80 24.03
C THR A 592 -50.18 31.21 23.50
N MET A 593 -49.62 31.58 22.36
CA MET A 593 -49.96 32.81 21.63
C MET A 593 -51.41 32.81 21.16
N SER A 594 -51.91 31.70 20.59
CA SER A 594 -53.31 31.65 20.12
C SER A 594 -54.28 31.86 21.28
N LYS A 595 -54.02 31.30 22.47
CA LYS A 595 -54.83 31.48 23.70
C LYS A 595 -54.95 32.94 24.16
N THR A 596 -54.25 33.91 23.55
CA THR A 596 -54.44 35.35 23.82
C THR A 596 -55.62 35.99 23.09
N PHE A 597 -56.12 35.40 21.99
CA PHE A 597 -57.35 35.87 21.32
C PHE A 597 -58.60 35.38 22.06
N SER A 598 -59.64 36.21 22.13
CA SER A 598 -60.88 35.96 22.87
C SER A 598 -61.76 34.86 22.27
N ASP A 599 -61.89 34.84 20.95
CA ASP A 599 -62.81 33.99 20.17
C ASP A 599 -62.08 32.82 19.52
N THR A 600 -62.74 31.65 19.46
CA THR A 600 -62.13 30.41 18.95
C THR A 600 -61.72 30.52 17.48
N LYS A 601 -62.47 31.28 16.68
CA LYS A 601 -62.18 31.52 15.26
C LYS A 601 -60.81 32.19 15.06
N SER A 602 -60.55 33.32 15.73
CA SER A 602 -59.26 34.01 15.64
C SER A 602 -58.09 33.17 16.15
N ARG A 603 -58.30 32.36 17.21
CA ARG A 603 -57.29 31.40 17.70
C ARG A 603 -56.86 30.41 16.61
N LEU A 604 -57.82 29.86 15.88
CA LEU A 604 -57.57 28.86 14.84
C LEU A 604 -56.99 29.46 13.56
N ILE A 605 -57.46 30.64 13.13
CA ILE A 605 -56.89 31.39 11.99
C ILE A 605 -55.40 31.67 12.23
N PHE A 606 -55.04 32.16 13.43
CA PHE A 606 -53.64 32.42 13.79
C PHE A 606 -52.77 31.16 13.69
N LEU A 607 -53.24 30.01 14.18
CA LEU A 607 -52.51 28.74 14.10
C LEU A 607 -52.37 28.25 12.65
N ILE A 608 -53.44 28.26 11.87
CA ILE A 608 -53.46 27.84 10.46
C ILE A 608 -52.49 28.69 9.62
N ASN A 609 -52.55 30.02 9.75
CA ASN A 609 -51.62 30.94 9.09
C ASN A 609 -50.17 30.67 9.53
N THR A 610 -49.94 30.44 10.83
CA THR A 610 -48.60 30.21 11.40
C THR A 610 -47.98 28.91 10.92
N PHE A 611 -48.72 27.80 10.91
CA PHE A 611 -48.20 26.49 10.50
C PHE A 611 -47.98 26.41 8.98
N ASP A 612 -48.83 27.05 8.17
CA ASP A 612 -48.64 27.17 6.71
C ASP A 612 -47.39 27.98 6.34
N LEU A 613 -47.05 29.03 7.09
CA LEU A 613 -45.78 29.74 6.90
C LEU A 613 -44.58 28.85 7.23
N VAL A 614 -44.62 28.08 8.31
CA VAL A 614 -43.53 27.14 8.67
C VAL A 614 -43.35 26.06 7.60
N LEU A 615 -44.45 25.45 7.13
CA LEU A 615 -44.42 24.48 6.04
C LEU A 615 -43.93 25.07 4.71
N THR A 616 -44.29 26.32 4.42
CA THR A 616 -43.81 27.02 3.22
C THR A 616 -42.29 27.26 3.26
N LEU A 617 -41.73 27.57 4.43
CA LEU A 617 -40.27 27.73 4.61
C LEU A 617 -39.50 26.40 4.64
N LEU A 618 -40.17 25.29 4.95
CA LEU A 618 -39.61 23.93 4.88
C LEU A 618 -39.75 23.29 3.48
N ALA A 619 -40.60 23.82 2.59
CA ALA A 619 -40.96 23.19 1.32
C ALA A 619 -39.78 23.04 0.32
N ASP A 620 -38.81 23.95 0.36
CA ASP A 620 -37.62 23.89 -0.51
C ASP A 620 -36.49 22.99 0.05
N VAL A 621 -36.63 22.49 1.28
CA VAL A 621 -35.62 21.65 1.94
C VAL A 621 -35.75 20.21 1.46
N ARG A 622 -34.74 19.73 0.74
CA ARG A 622 -34.71 18.38 0.14
C ARG A 622 -33.69 17.51 0.87
N THR A 623 -33.96 17.20 2.13
CA THR A 623 -33.09 16.36 2.97
C THR A 623 -33.89 15.28 3.69
N SER A 624 -33.29 14.12 3.95
CA SER A 624 -33.99 12.96 4.56
C SER A 624 -34.77 13.29 5.84
N GLY A 625 -34.19 14.09 6.74
CA GLY A 625 -34.84 14.48 8.00
C GLY A 625 -35.98 15.52 7.88
N VAL A 626 -36.22 16.10 6.70
CA VAL A 626 -37.29 17.11 6.52
C VAL A 626 -38.69 16.51 6.72
N GLU A 627 -38.85 15.21 6.48
CA GLU A 627 -40.15 14.53 6.53
C GLU A 627 -40.74 14.56 7.95
N VAL A 628 -39.90 14.40 8.98
CA VAL A 628 -40.32 14.40 10.40
C VAL A 628 -40.78 15.78 10.87
N GLU A 629 -40.12 16.85 10.42
CA GLU A 629 -40.58 18.23 10.67
C GLU A 629 -41.88 18.51 9.91
N ASN A 630 -41.89 18.24 8.60
CA ASN A 630 -43.05 18.48 7.74
C ASN A 630 -44.29 17.75 8.22
N GLU A 631 -44.17 16.49 8.66
CA GLU A 631 -45.33 15.71 9.11
C GLU A 631 -45.92 16.25 10.42
N HIS A 632 -45.09 16.69 11.38
CA HIS A 632 -45.60 17.35 12.59
C HIS A 632 -46.41 18.62 12.27
N TRP A 633 -45.87 19.50 11.44
CA TRP A 633 -46.54 20.76 11.10
C TRP A 633 -47.77 20.54 10.19
N LYS A 634 -47.75 19.54 9.30
CA LYS A 634 -48.93 19.11 8.52
C LYS A 634 -50.04 18.59 9.43
N GLN A 635 -49.73 17.74 10.40
CA GLN A 635 -50.73 17.21 11.33
C GLN A 635 -51.35 18.32 12.18
N ALA A 636 -50.53 19.23 12.73
CA ALA A 636 -51.00 20.40 13.48
C ALA A 636 -51.87 21.34 12.62
N LEU A 637 -51.49 21.56 11.35
CA LEU A 637 -52.28 22.32 10.38
C LEU A 637 -53.62 21.63 10.08
N HIS A 638 -53.63 20.35 9.73
CA HIS A 638 -54.86 19.62 9.42
C HIS A 638 -55.84 19.55 10.60
N GLN A 639 -55.34 19.35 11.84
CA GLN A 639 -56.17 19.41 13.05
C GLN A 639 -56.76 20.81 13.27
N SER A 640 -55.96 21.86 13.07
CA SER A 640 -56.42 23.25 13.20
C SER A 640 -57.47 23.61 12.13
N ILE A 641 -57.29 23.16 10.89
CA ILE A 641 -58.27 23.34 9.80
C ILE A 641 -59.57 22.59 10.12
N ALA A 642 -59.50 21.35 10.60
CA ALA A 642 -60.71 20.58 10.96
C ALA A 642 -61.54 21.28 12.06
N LEU A 643 -60.88 21.82 13.09
CA LEU A 643 -61.55 22.60 14.13
C LEU A 643 -62.11 23.94 13.61
N PHE A 644 -61.40 24.59 12.67
CA PHE A 644 -61.87 25.84 12.04
C PHE A 644 -63.10 25.61 11.17
N VAL A 645 -63.14 24.51 10.41
CA VAL A 645 -64.27 24.12 9.57
C VAL A 645 -65.57 24.04 10.38
N GLU A 646 -65.54 23.38 11.53
CA GLU A 646 -66.71 23.27 12.40
C GLU A 646 -67.15 24.63 12.97
N GLU A 647 -66.22 25.43 13.47
CA GLU A 647 -66.55 26.75 14.06
C GLU A 647 -66.98 27.78 13.01
N GLU A 648 -66.54 27.64 11.75
CA GLU A 648 -66.93 28.50 10.61
C GLU A 648 -68.29 28.12 10.02
N LEU A 649 -68.66 26.82 10.01
CA LEU A 649 -69.99 26.37 9.58
C LEU A 649 -71.08 26.66 10.62
N LYS A 650 -70.75 26.53 11.91
CA LYS A 650 -71.64 26.73 13.07
C LYS A 650 -72.55 27.98 13.04
N PRO A 651 -72.09 29.21 12.74
CA PRO A 651 -72.98 30.38 12.69
C PRO A 651 -73.96 30.41 11.51
N TYR A 652 -73.74 29.59 10.47
CA TYR A 652 -74.59 29.54 9.27
C TYR A 652 -75.42 28.25 9.14
N PHE A 653 -74.93 27.16 9.71
CA PHE A 653 -75.47 25.80 9.56
C PHE A 653 -75.51 25.05 10.92
N GLY A 654 -75.53 25.80 12.03
CA GLY A 654 -75.64 25.27 13.39
C GLY A 654 -76.93 24.45 13.61
N ASP A 655 -78.04 24.86 13.00
CA ASP A 655 -79.31 24.13 13.08
C ASP A 655 -79.23 22.78 12.34
N LEU A 656 -78.63 22.77 11.14
CA LEU A 656 -78.43 21.55 10.33
C LEU A 656 -77.56 20.53 11.07
N THR A 657 -76.44 20.98 11.64
CA THR A 657 -75.51 20.12 12.39
C THR A 657 -76.09 19.64 13.73
N SER A 658 -76.86 20.49 14.42
CA SER A 658 -77.57 20.13 15.65
C SER A 658 -78.73 19.17 15.39
N PHE A 659 -79.46 19.33 14.28
CA PHE A 659 -80.51 18.42 13.84
C PHE A 659 -79.95 17.03 13.55
N ILE A 660 -78.88 16.93 12.76
CA ILE A 660 -78.22 15.63 12.46
C ILE A 660 -77.81 14.93 13.76
N ARG A 661 -77.21 15.67 14.71
CA ARG A 661 -76.83 15.15 16.03
C ARG A 661 -78.05 14.73 16.87
N MET A 662 -79.19 15.39 16.74
CA MET A 662 -80.44 15.00 17.40
C MET A 662 -80.96 13.65 16.88
N VAL A 663 -80.94 13.42 15.56
CA VAL A 663 -81.32 12.12 14.96
C VAL A 663 -80.36 11.01 15.39
N ASP A 664 -79.06 11.30 15.43
CA ASP A 664 -78.03 10.37 15.92
C ASP A 664 -78.28 9.94 17.38
N ILE A 665 -78.50 10.91 18.28
CA ILE A 665 -78.75 10.66 19.71
C ILE A 665 -80.11 9.97 19.92
N ALA A 666 -81.11 10.27 19.10
CA ALA A 666 -82.38 9.56 19.10
C ALA A 666 -82.24 8.09 18.67
N GLY A 667 -81.16 7.73 17.95
CA GLY A 667 -80.92 6.38 17.46
C GLY A 667 -81.85 6.01 16.31
N GLY A 668 -81.98 6.89 15.31
CA GLY A 668 -82.74 6.66 14.08
C GLY A 668 -83.91 7.62 13.85
N VAL A 669 -84.33 7.74 12.59
CA VAL A 669 -85.32 8.74 12.15
C VAL A 669 -86.70 8.57 12.79
N SER A 670 -87.07 7.35 13.20
CA SER A 670 -88.38 7.00 13.75
C SER A 670 -88.84 7.90 14.90
N LYS A 671 -87.93 8.25 15.81
CA LYS A 671 -88.26 9.01 17.03
C LYS A 671 -88.28 10.53 16.84
N VAL A 672 -87.95 11.02 15.64
CA VAL A 672 -87.89 12.45 15.31
C VAL A 672 -89.12 12.83 14.49
N GLN A 673 -89.80 13.92 14.90
CA GLN A 673 -91.00 14.42 14.24
C GLN A 673 -90.67 15.15 12.93
N LEU A 674 -91.54 15.00 11.92
CA LEU A 674 -91.34 15.56 10.56
C LEU A 674 -91.13 17.09 10.56
N ASP A 675 -91.82 17.81 11.47
CA ASP A 675 -91.67 19.26 11.69
C ASP A 675 -90.20 19.70 11.93
N HIS A 676 -89.38 18.87 12.59
CA HIS A 676 -87.96 19.19 12.80
C HIS A 676 -87.14 19.06 11.50
N PHE A 677 -87.46 18.09 10.65
CA PHE A 677 -86.87 17.99 9.31
C PHE A 677 -87.31 19.18 8.44
N GLU A 678 -88.60 19.55 8.49
CA GLU A 678 -89.17 20.63 7.69
C GLU A 678 -88.56 21.99 8.04
N ARG A 679 -88.49 22.33 9.34
CA ARG A 679 -87.84 23.56 9.82
C ARG A 679 -86.38 23.65 9.38
N THR A 680 -85.64 22.55 9.50
CA THR A 680 -84.21 22.47 9.11
C THR A 680 -84.04 22.65 7.59
N SER A 681 -84.87 22.00 6.79
CA SER A 681 -84.92 22.17 5.33
C SER A 681 -85.24 23.61 4.92
N TYR A 682 -86.23 24.23 5.57
CA TYR A 682 -86.66 25.61 5.29
C TYR A 682 -85.56 26.63 5.63
N ALA A 683 -84.98 26.53 6.82
CA ALA A 683 -83.88 27.38 7.29
C ALA A 683 -82.65 27.29 6.36
N PHE A 684 -82.30 26.07 5.93
CA PHE A 684 -81.24 25.87 4.93
C PHE A 684 -81.61 26.53 3.60
N SER A 685 -82.77 26.18 3.01
CA SER A 685 -83.19 26.60 1.67
C SER A 685 -83.20 28.12 1.47
N ASN A 686 -83.58 28.87 2.50
CA ASN A 686 -83.61 30.33 2.48
C ASN A 686 -82.21 30.99 2.59
N SER A 687 -81.29 30.40 3.34
CA SER A 687 -80.03 31.07 3.74
C SER A 687 -78.79 30.62 2.97
N TRP A 688 -78.74 29.36 2.53
CA TRP A 688 -77.49 28.67 2.16
C TRP A 688 -76.62 29.39 1.13
N ARG A 689 -77.20 30.05 0.11
CA ARG A 689 -76.44 30.80 -0.90
C ARG A 689 -75.76 32.04 -0.34
N GLN A 690 -76.41 32.77 0.56
CA GLN A 690 -75.84 33.94 1.23
C GLN A 690 -74.78 33.52 2.24
N SER A 691 -75.01 32.39 2.94
CA SER A 691 -74.03 31.76 3.82
C SER A 691 -72.76 31.34 3.07
N LEU A 692 -72.88 30.72 1.89
CA LEU A 692 -71.73 30.37 1.03
C LEU A 692 -70.90 31.59 0.63
N LEU A 693 -71.55 32.67 0.19
CA LEU A 693 -70.88 33.94 -0.14
C LEU A 693 -70.17 34.54 1.08
N SER A 694 -70.81 34.49 2.26
CA SER A 694 -70.26 35.03 3.51
C SER A 694 -69.03 34.25 3.99
N ILE A 695 -69.09 32.92 3.95
CA ILE A 695 -67.96 32.02 4.24
C ILE A 695 -66.81 32.28 3.25
N ASN A 696 -67.09 32.40 1.96
CA ASN A 696 -66.08 32.69 0.95
C ASN A 696 -65.36 34.02 1.23
N THR A 697 -66.11 35.10 1.50
CA THR A 697 -65.56 36.41 1.86
C THR A 697 -64.75 36.33 3.16
N SER A 698 -65.23 35.61 4.16
CA SER A 698 -64.55 35.38 5.43
C SER A 698 -63.20 34.67 5.23
N VAL A 699 -63.13 33.59 4.45
CA VAL A 699 -61.87 32.88 4.18
C VAL A 699 -60.88 33.77 3.40
N ILE A 700 -61.34 34.52 2.38
CA ILE A 700 -60.48 35.46 1.62
C ILE A 700 -59.84 36.51 2.55
N GLN A 701 -60.58 37.03 3.53
CA GLN A 701 -60.09 38.11 4.40
C GLN A 701 -59.07 37.66 5.45
N HIS A 702 -59.08 36.39 5.85
CA HIS A 702 -58.32 35.91 7.02
C HIS A 702 -57.07 35.09 6.68
N PHE A 703 -56.98 34.49 5.48
CA PHE A 703 -55.85 33.66 5.06
C PHE A 703 -55.02 34.35 3.97
N SER A 704 -53.87 34.90 4.36
CA SER A 704 -52.98 35.67 3.46
C SER A 704 -52.23 34.81 2.43
N SER A 705 -52.23 33.49 2.61
CA SER A 705 -51.68 32.52 1.67
C SER A 705 -52.81 31.99 0.80
N PHE A 706 -52.81 32.34 -0.49
CA PHE A 706 -53.86 31.95 -1.45
C PHE A 706 -54.10 30.43 -1.45
N LYS A 707 -53.02 29.65 -1.54
CA LYS A 707 -53.05 28.17 -1.52
C LYS A 707 -53.73 27.62 -0.25
N ASN A 708 -53.43 28.22 0.90
CA ASN A 708 -54.02 27.84 2.19
C ASN A 708 -55.49 28.25 2.28
N GLY A 709 -55.84 29.48 1.89
CA GLY A 709 -57.23 29.93 1.80
C GLY A 709 -58.09 29.01 0.92
N THR A 710 -57.58 28.62 -0.25
CA THR A 710 -58.23 27.64 -1.15
C THR A 710 -58.38 26.27 -0.50
N GLN A 711 -57.34 25.78 0.20
CA GLN A 711 -57.40 24.50 0.92
C GLN A 711 -58.43 24.53 2.06
N VAL A 712 -58.46 25.60 2.87
CA VAL A 712 -59.43 25.81 3.93
C VAL A 712 -60.85 25.88 3.36
N LEU A 713 -61.09 26.70 2.33
CA LEU A 713 -62.40 26.82 1.69
C LEU A 713 -62.88 25.46 1.14
N HIS A 714 -62.00 24.70 0.49
CA HIS A 714 -62.34 23.37 -0.01
C HIS A 714 -62.74 22.39 1.10
N GLN A 715 -62.13 22.47 2.29
CA GLN A 715 -62.53 21.67 3.45
C GLN A 715 -63.86 22.15 4.05
N VAL A 716 -64.06 23.47 4.22
CA VAL A 716 -65.32 24.04 4.74
C VAL A 716 -66.51 23.65 3.84
N LEU A 717 -66.36 23.83 2.52
CA LEU A 717 -67.41 23.51 1.56
C LEU A 717 -67.56 22.00 1.33
N GLY A 718 -66.50 21.21 1.52
CA GLY A 718 -66.56 19.75 1.51
C GLY A 718 -67.39 19.21 2.68
N GLN A 719 -67.10 19.67 3.91
CA GLN A 719 -67.82 19.28 5.12
C GLN A 719 -69.29 19.72 5.07
N LEU A 720 -69.60 20.90 4.51
CA LEU A 720 -70.98 21.31 4.25
C LEU A 720 -71.73 20.34 3.33
N ILE A 721 -71.08 19.85 2.26
CA ILE A 721 -71.67 18.81 1.40
C ILE A 721 -71.89 17.50 2.18
N VAL A 722 -70.95 17.09 3.04
CA VAL A 722 -71.10 15.89 3.88
C VAL A 722 -72.32 16.03 4.81
N TYR A 723 -72.45 17.14 5.53
CA TYR A 723 -73.61 17.39 6.39
C TYR A 723 -74.92 17.45 5.62
N TYR A 724 -74.96 18.17 4.49
CA TYR A 724 -76.20 18.30 3.72
C TYR A 724 -76.62 17.00 3.03
N THR A 725 -75.66 16.21 2.54
CA THR A 725 -75.93 14.87 1.99
C THR A 725 -76.49 13.95 3.08
N ARG A 726 -75.89 13.98 4.29
CA ARG A 726 -76.35 13.18 5.44
C ARG A 726 -77.75 13.57 5.89
N PHE A 727 -78.07 14.87 5.93
CA PHE A 727 -79.42 15.36 6.18
C PHE A 727 -80.42 14.86 5.12
N HIS A 728 -80.06 14.92 3.84
CA HIS A 728 -80.92 14.45 2.75
C HIS A 728 -81.18 12.93 2.86
N SER A 729 -80.16 12.12 3.14
CA SER A 729 -80.33 10.68 3.34
C SER A 729 -81.25 10.34 4.54
N LEU A 730 -81.13 11.07 5.66
CA LEU A 730 -82.03 10.90 6.81
C LEU A 730 -83.47 11.36 6.47
N LEU A 731 -83.63 12.38 5.63
CA LEU A 731 -84.94 12.81 5.13
C LEU A 731 -85.55 11.76 4.20
N ASP A 732 -84.77 11.20 3.27
CA ASP A 732 -85.20 10.11 2.39
C ASP A 732 -85.60 8.85 3.19
N GLU A 733 -84.86 8.51 4.24
CA GLU A 733 -85.18 7.43 5.19
C GLU A 733 -86.49 7.71 5.94
N LYS A 734 -86.69 8.94 6.43
CA LYS A 734 -87.93 9.34 7.12
C LYS A 734 -89.16 9.32 6.20
N LEU A 735 -89.00 9.74 4.95
CA LEU A 735 -90.06 9.69 3.94
C LEU A 735 -90.39 8.25 3.53
N GLN A 736 -89.40 7.35 3.48
CA GLN A 736 -89.61 5.92 3.27
C GLN A 736 -90.34 5.25 4.45
N GLU A 737 -90.01 5.58 5.70
CA GLU A 737 -90.74 5.11 6.89
C GLU A 737 -92.22 5.53 6.83
N LEU A 738 -92.49 6.80 6.54
CA LEU A 738 -93.85 7.31 6.42
C LEU A 738 -94.61 6.64 5.27
N GLY A 739 -93.97 6.41 4.11
CA GLY A 739 -94.55 5.67 2.99
C GLY A 739 -94.84 4.19 3.33
N ALA A 740 -93.94 3.51 4.03
CA ALA A 740 -94.11 2.13 4.48
C ALA A 740 -95.27 1.99 5.48
N SER A 741 -95.54 3.02 6.29
CA SER A 741 -96.70 3.07 7.21
C SER A 741 -98.06 3.15 6.50
N HIS A 742 -98.10 3.36 5.18
CA HIS A 742 -99.33 3.51 4.37
C HIS A 742 -99.39 2.49 3.22
N SER A 743 -99.03 1.23 3.50
CA SER A 743 -99.07 0.12 2.54
C SER A 743 -100.49 -0.41 2.26
N SER A 744 -101.41 0.44 1.79
CA SER A 744 -102.70 0.01 1.22
C SER A 744 -103.20 0.93 0.08
N THR A 745 -103.07 0.40 -1.15
CA THR A 745 -103.71 0.84 -2.42
C THR A 745 -103.28 2.17 -3.09
N THR A 746 -102.85 2.00 -4.35
CA THR A 746 -102.99 2.93 -5.49
C THR A 746 -101.94 4.05 -5.62
N ALA A 747 -101.69 4.47 -6.86
CA ALA A 747 -100.50 5.20 -7.31
C ALA A 747 -100.76 6.69 -7.63
N MET A 748 -99.67 7.38 -8.01
CA MET A 748 -99.55 8.78 -8.44
C MET A 748 -99.52 9.85 -7.34
N ALA A 749 -98.45 10.65 -7.39
CA ALA A 749 -98.30 12.08 -7.09
C ALA A 749 -98.98 12.72 -5.85
N THR A 750 -98.16 13.48 -5.11
CA THR A 750 -98.55 14.66 -4.32
C THR A 750 -99.64 14.49 -3.26
N SER A 751 -99.26 14.02 -2.07
CA SER A 751 -99.15 14.92 -0.91
C SER A 751 -98.53 14.26 0.33
N THR A 752 -97.33 14.69 0.67
CA THR A 752 -96.83 14.63 2.05
C THR A 752 -97.66 15.61 2.89
N ARG A 753 -98.75 15.12 3.51
CA ARG A 753 -99.58 15.92 4.43
C ARG A 753 -98.71 16.39 5.61
N GLY A 754 -98.33 17.67 5.59
CA GLY A 754 -97.39 18.26 6.56
C GLY A 754 -95.97 18.46 6.02
N TRP A 755 -95.82 18.85 4.75
CA TRP A 755 -94.54 19.36 4.21
C TRP A 755 -94.81 20.45 3.15
N SER A 756 -94.30 21.66 3.39
CA SER A 756 -94.73 22.91 2.71
C SER A 756 -93.91 23.37 1.52
N HIS A 757 -92.66 22.92 1.38
CA HIS A 757 -91.69 23.47 0.41
C HIS A 757 -90.76 22.38 -0.12
N GLN A 758 -90.25 22.50 -1.35
CA GLN A 758 -89.31 21.49 -1.87
C GLN A 758 -87.92 21.67 -1.20
N PRO A 759 -87.29 20.61 -0.65
CA PRO A 759 -85.92 20.66 -0.17
C PRO A 759 -84.94 20.90 -1.35
N VAL A 760 -83.78 21.49 -1.07
CA VAL A 760 -82.77 21.75 -2.10
C VAL A 760 -82.09 20.43 -2.48
N GLY A 761 -82.01 20.09 -3.77
CA GLY A 761 -81.29 18.89 -4.20
C GLY A 761 -79.79 18.96 -3.88
N VAL A 762 -79.19 17.88 -3.37
CA VAL A 762 -77.76 17.82 -3.03
C VAL A 762 -76.89 18.24 -4.22
N GLN A 763 -77.23 17.80 -5.42
CA GLN A 763 -76.54 18.16 -6.67
C GLN A 763 -76.59 19.67 -6.96
N THR A 764 -77.66 20.38 -6.58
CA THR A 764 -77.74 21.84 -6.69
C THR A 764 -76.75 22.52 -5.76
N VAL A 765 -76.62 22.03 -4.51
CA VAL A 765 -75.61 22.52 -3.55
C VAL A 765 -74.20 22.23 -4.06
N MET A 766 -73.94 21.03 -4.59
CA MET A 766 -72.65 20.65 -5.17
C MET A 766 -72.27 21.51 -6.40
N VAL A 767 -73.22 21.86 -7.26
CA VAL A 767 -72.99 22.74 -8.42
C VAL A 767 -72.67 24.16 -7.98
N GLU A 768 -73.34 24.68 -6.95
CA GLU A 768 -73.03 26.01 -6.41
C GLU A 768 -71.64 26.02 -5.74
N VAL A 769 -71.32 25.02 -4.92
CA VAL A 769 -70.00 24.84 -4.30
C VAL A 769 -68.88 24.73 -5.35
N LYS A 770 -69.14 24.10 -6.51
CA LYS A 770 -68.16 24.04 -7.60
C LYS A 770 -67.77 25.43 -8.13
N LYS A 771 -68.66 26.42 -8.14
CA LYS A 771 -68.34 27.81 -8.55
C LYS A 771 -67.24 28.41 -7.65
N PHE A 772 -67.32 28.15 -6.35
CA PHE A 772 -66.32 28.61 -5.39
C PHE A 772 -64.98 27.87 -5.53
N ARG A 773 -64.94 26.65 -6.09
CA ARG A 773 -63.68 25.96 -6.42
C ARG A 773 -62.94 26.62 -7.60
N SER A 774 -63.67 27.14 -8.59
CA SER A 774 -63.08 27.81 -9.75
C SER A 774 -62.59 29.23 -9.47
N ASN A 775 -63.05 29.88 -8.40
CA ASN A 775 -62.68 31.25 -8.05
C ASN A 775 -61.26 31.39 -7.47
N PHE A 776 -60.50 30.29 -7.34
CA PHE A 776 -59.16 30.27 -6.75
C PHE A 776 -58.17 29.41 -7.55
N LEU A 777 -58.19 29.57 -8.88
CA LEU A 777 -57.01 29.30 -9.71
C LEU A 777 -56.15 30.58 -9.79
N PRO A 778 -54.82 30.46 -9.89
CA PRO A 778 -53.91 31.61 -10.02
C PRO A 778 -54.02 32.31 -11.38
#